data_AF-A0A286GBQ2-F1
#
_entry.id   AF-A0A286GBQ2-F1
#
_cell.length_a   1.000
_cell.length_b   1.000
_cell.length_c   1.000
_cell.angle_alpha   90.00
_cell.angle_beta   90.00
_cell.angle_gamma   90.00
#
_symmetry.space_group_name_H-M   'P 1'
#
loop_
_entity.id
_entity.type
_entity.pdbx_description
1 polymer ?
#
loop_
_entity_poly.entity_id
_entity_poly.type
_entity_poly.pdbx_seq_one_letter_code
_entity_poly.pdbx_strand_id
1 'polypeptide(L)'
;MLLSGLALSIGWGIRGNFGHEYGAAFAGCLAAIVVPLLSGRADWRQRVLYFAFFGAIGWGFGGSISYMQVIAYTQSGHTATQWFGYVGLFYIGFLWAALGGAGTALAAVAKREQLVQLVKPILFLFGIWFLQDLVEDPLVEWLQAGLPADHTWSRHKSPLYWLDADYLAALFALLAMALYDLIDRKEKNIVLLPVFAGVGALFGWGVQLLLQVADLDRKLASLVTYPLGDPTYIDPKTGTLAFDSANFLNNWPQGFSDYPQHIGWIIGLLLGITAYFNRFGRFRHGASLIVYMAAGWLLFFLVVPVLGSALFTSYGGLHMTPPRSDDWAGITGAFIGMIRWMRRHQLLPVAVASLISGIIGGLGFSGIQWVKQLMMAPGNPRILIGKGLSPESEAVKTITANWSNWQHQNWHSFLEQGYGFVNGIAIVVALGFLATRIPLHIDPPKPTPGKWTLGVAVVFVLLAIPYVNLVKNVEDWTEHLNPEVWTQVVPSPDGPKTTAAFWDAPYLGHLPGVDFLYMTPEGWFKATWLLVLLLFIILIRRHAQEPLSIVPATWLGRGQLIFLVLLWLMVVGNFERALVDWRPQRLLTEWVITVNAILATMLVLTVPRERTTVSIQPIPSFAPVYRQLWLRVALTVTISSVCFLLTNRLIYQYPANEKPNKSMHLRFGPEADWRAKPNLKNAKHK
;
A
#
# COMPACT_ATOMS: atom_id res chain seq x y z
N MET A 1 11.40 -7.00 21.53
CA MET A 1 10.04 -6.52 21.19
C MET A 1 10.00 -5.00 21.14
N LEU A 2 10.33 -4.29 22.23
CA LEU A 2 10.26 -2.82 22.29
C LEU A 2 10.93 -2.09 21.10
N LEU A 3 12.21 -2.37 20.79
CA LEU A 3 12.90 -1.71 19.67
C LEU A 3 12.18 -1.89 18.32
N SER A 4 11.64 -3.07 18.04
CA SER A 4 10.89 -3.32 16.79
C SER A 4 9.54 -2.61 16.78
N GLY A 5 8.85 -2.59 17.94
CA GLY A 5 7.65 -1.80 18.14
C GLY A 5 7.89 -0.31 17.87
N LEU A 6 8.94 0.27 18.47
CA LEU A 6 9.33 1.65 18.24
C LEU A 6 9.71 1.92 16.78
N ALA A 7 10.53 1.05 16.17
CA ALA A 7 10.94 1.19 14.78
C ALA A 7 9.75 1.26 13.82
N LEU A 8 8.80 0.34 13.93
CA LEU A 8 7.61 0.37 13.08
C LEU A 8 6.64 1.49 13.49
N SER A 9 6.53 1.84 14.77
CA SER A 9 5.71 2.98 15.23
C SER A 9 6.18 4.31 14.64
N ILE A 10 7.49 4.58 14.65
CA ILE A 10 8.12 5.74 14.00
C ILE A 10 7.82 5.73 12.51
N GLY A 11 8.08 4.61 11.85
CA GLY A 11 7.86 4.48 10.42
C GLY A 11 6.40 4.68 10.02
N TRP A 12 5.46 4.17 10.81
CA TRP A 12 4.03 4.32 10.55
C TRP A 12 3.53 5.74 10.83
N GLY A 13 4.06 6.41 11.85
CA GLY A 13 3.79 7.82 12.11
C GLY A 13 4.26 8.71 10.97
N ILE A 14 5.49 8.48 10.48
CA ILE A 14 6.03 9.15 9.29
C ILE A 14 5.17 8.85 8.06
N ARG A 15 4.81 7.59 7.83
CA ARG A 15 3.91 7.18 6.75
C ARG A 15 2.55 7.92 6.79
N GLY A 16 2.05 8.27 7.96
CA GLY A 16 0.87 9.11 8.14
C GLY A 16 0.96 10.51 7.51
N ASN A 17 2.17 11.08 7.49
CA ASN A 17 2.43 12.39 6.89
C ASN A 17 2.63 12.31 5.38
N PHE A 18 3.30 11.26 4.88
CA PHE A 18 3.63 11.13 3.45
C PHE A 18 2.52 10.44 2.62
N GLY A 19 1.67 9.64 3.28
CA GLY A 19 0.72 8.73 2.64
C GLY A 19 1.39 7.71 1.71
N HIS A 20 0.65 6.72 1.21
CA HIS A 20 1.08 5.78 0.16
C HIS A 20 1.98 4.61 0.63
N GLU A 21 2.20 3.68 -0.29
CA GLU A 21 2.96 2.44 -0.14
C GLU A 21 4.41 2.68 0.28
N TYR A 22 5.02 3.74 -0.24
CA TYR A 22 6.42 4.07 -0.01
C TYR A 22 6.74 4.41 1.45
N GLY A 23 5.80 5.06 2.16
CA GLY A 23 5.96 5.33 3.60
C GLY A 23 5.91 4.04 4.41
N ALA A 24 5.04 3.10 4.01
CA ALA A 24 4.93 1.79 4.66
C ALA A 24 6.18 0.93 4.39
N ALA A 25 6.79 1.06 3.21
CA ALA A 25 8.04 0.42 2.87
C ALA A 25 9.19 0.87 3.78
N PHE A 26 9.30 2.17 4.08
CA PHE A 26 10.27 2.66 5.08
C PHE A 26 10.04 2.02 6.45
N ALA A 27 8.80 2.02 6.93
CA ALA A 27 8.46 1.49 8.23
C ALA A 27 8.84 0.00 8.36
N GLY A 28 8.50 -0.78 7.33
CA GLY A 28 8.89 -2.19 7.22
C GLY A 28 10.40 -2.40 7.12
N CYS A 29 11.10 -1.56 6.36
CA CYS A 29 12.55 -1.59 6.23
C CYS A 29 13.23 -1.45 7.60
N LEU A 30 12.83 -0.44 8.36
CA LEU A 30 13.44 -0.09 9.64
C LEU A 30 13.24 -1.21 10.67
N ALA A 31 12.03 -1.75 10.81
CA ALA A 31 11.79 -2.88 11.72
C ALA A 31 12.41 -4.20 11.24
N ALA A 32 12.47 -4.44 9.93
CA ALA A 32 13.09 -5.65 9.40
C ALA A 32 14.60 -5.71 9.71
N ILE A 33 15.29 -4.57 9.82
CA ILE A 33 16.69 -4.50 10.28
C ILE A 33 16.83 -4.94 11.74
N VAL A 34 15.86 -4.61 12.59
CA VAL A 34 15.90 -4.94 14.04
C VAL A 34 15.91 -6.46 14.27
N VAL A 35 15.16 -7.22 13.46
CA VAL A 35 15.02 -8.67 13.61
C VAL A 35 16.36 -9.40 13.64
N PRO A 36 17.22 -9.34 12.60
CA PRO A 36 18.49 -10.04 12.59
C PRO A 36 19.43 -9.55 13.70
N LEU A 37 19.42 -8.25 14.05
CA LEU A 37 20.27 -7.69 15.11
C LEU A 37 19.99 -8.33 16.48
N LEU A 38 18.70 -8.51 16.81
CA LEU A 38 18.25 -9.02 18.11
C LEU A 38 17.93 -10.53 18.13
N SER A 39 17.93 -11.21 16.99
CA SER A 39 17.55 -12.63 16.88
C SER A 39 18.47 -13.62 17.61
N GLY A 40 19.70 -13.22 17.94
CA GLY A 40 20.75 -14.16 18.37
C GLY A 40 21.23 -15.10 17.26
N ARG A 41 20.91 -14.79 15.99
CA ARG A 41 21.26 -15.60 14.82
C ARG A 41 22.30 -14.90 13.94
N ALA A 42 23.53 -15.41 13.96
CA ALA A 42 24.62 -14.87 13.15
C ALA A 42 24.34 -14.99 11.64
N ASP A 43 23.70 -16.07 11.21
CA ASP A 43 23.31 -16.30 9.81
C ASP A 43 22.26 -15.28 9.33
N TRP A 44 21.39 -14.80 10.22
CA TRP A 44 20.44 -13.74 9.89
C TRP A 44 21.10 -12.35 9.86
N ARG A 45 22.04 -12.07 10.78
CA ARG A 45 22.83 -10.81 10.78
C ARG A 45 23.58 -10.60 9.48
N GLN A 46 24.16 -11.65 8.90
CA GLN A 46 24.82 -11.60 7.60
C GLN A 46 23.88 -11.23 6.43
N ARG A 47 22.57 -11.31 6.67
CA ARG A 47 21.51 -11.05 5.68
C ARG A 47 20.73 -9.77 5.99
N VAL A 48 21.21 -8.92 6.91
CA VAL A 48 20.50 -7.70 7.35
C VAL A 48 20.01 -6.82 6.20
N LEU A 49 20.81 -6.68 5.12
CA LEU A 49 20.42 -5.92 3.93
C LEU A 49 19.26 -6.56 3.16
N TYR A 50 19.19 -7.89 3.11
CA TYR A 50 18.04 -8.58 2.52
C TYR A 50 16.79 -8.48 3.38
N PHE A 51 16.94 -8.53 4.71
CA PHE A 51 15.83 -8.25 5.61
C PHE A 51 15.27 -6.85 5.36
N ALA A 52 16.14 -5.84 5.27
CA ALA A 52 15.75 -4.47 4.95
C ALA A 52 15.03 -4.37 3.59
N PHE A 53 15.65 -4.90 2.52
CA PHE A 53 15.13 -4.83 1.16
C PHE A 53 13.78 -5.55 0.99
N PHE A 54 13.68 -6.83 1.35
CA PHE A 54 12.42 -7.58 1.20
C PHE A 54 11.38 -7.20 2.24
N GLY A 55 11.80 -6.76 3.43
CA GLY A 55 10.91 -6.17 4.42
C GLY A 55 10.24 -4.91 3.89
N ALA A 56 11.01 -4.00 3.30
CA ALA A 56 10.47 -2.79 2.68
C ALA A 56 9.41 -3.11 1.62
N ILE A 57 9.71 -4.02 0.69
CA ILE A 57 8.77 -4.40 -0.37
C ILE A 57 7.51 -5.04 0.20
N GLY A 58 7.65 -5.98 1.15
CA GLY A 58 6.50 -6.67 1.75
C GLY A 58 5.55 -5.74 2.50
N TRP A 59 6.09 -4.76 3.24
CA TRP A 59 5.29 -3.77 3.98
C TRP A 59 4.74 -2.66 3.09
N GLY A 60 5.44 -2.32 2.01
CA GLY A 60 4.95 -1.38 0.99
C GLY A 60 3.70 -1.89 0.27
N PHE A 61 3.71 -3.17 -0.13
CA PHE A 61 2.65 -3.78 -0.95
C PHE A 61 1.25 -3.77 -0.29
N GLY A 62 1.17 -3.73 1.04
CA GLY A 62 -0.13 -3.64 1.74
C GLY A 62 -0.68 -2.21 1.86
N GLY A 63 0.06 -1.20 1.39
CA GLY A 63 -0.24 0.21 1.58
C GLY A 63 -1.29 0.82 0.63
N SER A 64 -1.69 0.13 -0.44
CA SER A 64 -2.72 0.58 -1.39
C SER A 64 -4.15 0.47 -0.86
N ILE A 65 -4.41 -0.38 0.14
CA ILE A 65 -5.77 -0.61 0.62
C ILE A 65 -6.32 0.63 1.33
N SER A 66 -7.42 1.18 0.83
CA SER A 66 -8.12 2.30 1.48
C SER A 66 -8.80 1.85 2.79
N TYR A 67 -8.66 2.65 3.86
CA TYR A 67 -9.17 2.27 5.19
C TYR A 67 -9.87 3.38 5.97
N MET A 68 -9.79 4.65 5.55
CA MET A 68 -10.42 5.77 6.27
C MET A 68 -11.93 5.61 6.46
N GLN A 69 -12.63 5.17 5.41
CA GLN A 69 -14.06 4.96 5.48
C GLN A 69 -14.41 3.78 6.41
N VAL A 70 -13.55 2.75 6.46
CA VAL A 70 -13.71 1.61 7.38
C VAL A 70 -13.51 2.02 8.85
N ILE A 71 -12.56 2.93 9.12
CA ILE A 71 -12.42 3.59 10.43
C ILE A 71 -13.71 4.31 10.81
N ALA A 72 -14.29 5.07 9.88
CA ALA A 72 -15.53 5.80 10.12
C ALA A 72 -16.71 4.84 10.38
N TYR A 73 -16.78 3.70 9.69
CA TYR A 73 -17.78 2.67 9.98
C TYR A 73 -17.74 2.20 11.43
N THR A 74 -16.57 2.06 12.06
CA THR A 74 -16.50 1.64 13.48
C THR A 74 -17.11 2.64 14.46
N GLN A 75 -17.39 3.87 14.01
CA GLN A 75 -18.02 4.94 14.78
C GLN A 75 -19.49 5.16 14.40
N SER A 76 -20.05 4.28 13.58
CA SER A 76 -21.43 4.36 13.12
C SER A 76 -22.43 3.95 14.20
N GLY A 77 -23.53 4.71 14.34
CA GLY A 77 -24.69 4.30 15.12
C GLY A 77 -25.40 3.05 14.57
N HIS A 78 -25.25 2.72 13.28
CA HIS A 78 -25.85 1.53 12.65
C HIS A 78 -25.04 0.26 12.95
N THR A 79 -25.62 -0.69 13.69
CA THR A 79 -24.94 -1.88 14.22
C THR A 79 -24.23 -2.71 13.16
N ALA A 80 -24.90 -3.01 12.05
CA ALA A 80 -24.31 -3.82 10.99
C ALA A 80 -23.13 -3.09 10.30
N THR A 81 -23.25 -1.78 10.08
CA THR A 81 -22.16 -0.96 9.56
C THR A 81 -20.97 -0.96 10.52
N GLN A 82 -21.25 -0.81 11.82
CA GLN A 82 -20.21 -0.75 12.84
C GLN A 82 -19.44 -2.06 12.97
N TRP A 83 -20.16 -3.18 12.99
CA TRP A 83 -19.54 -4.50 13.03
C TRP A 83 -18.70 -4.76 11.78
N PHE A 84 -19.24 -4.42 10.60
CA PHE A 84 -18.50 -4.48 9.34
C PHE A 84 -17.23 -3.61 9.37
N GLY A 85 -17.28 -2.43 9.99
CA GLY A 85 -16.10 -1.60 10.20
C GLY A 85 -14.99 -2.32 10.98
N TYR A 86 -15.31 -2.97 12.10
CA TYR A 86 -14.30 -3.71 12.88
C TYR A 86 -13.77 -4.93 12.12
N VAL A 87 -14.64 -5.68 11.44
CA VAL A 87 -14.23 -6.83 10.61
C VAL A 87 -13.36 -6.37 9.44
N GLY A 88 -13.73 -5.29 8.76
CA GLY A 88 -12.98 -4.69 7.66
C GLY A 88 -11.61 -4.21 8.11
N LEU A 89 -11.51 -3.50 9.24
CA LEU A 89 -10.21 -3.07 9.78
C LEU A 89 -9.34 -4.25 10.19
N PHE A 90 -9.92 -5.29 10.78
CA PHE A 90 -9.19 -6.52 11.05
C PHE A 90 -8.64 -7.12 9.76
N TYR A 91 -9.47 -7.20 8.72
CA TYR A 91 -9.10 -7.79 7.44
C TYR A 91 -7.98 -7.01 6.74
N ILE A 92 -8.08 -5.67 6.69
CA ILE A 92 -7.05 -4.79 6.14
C ILE A 92 -5.76 -4.96 6.92
N GLY A 93 -5.82 -4.89 8.26
CA GLY A 93 -4.66 -5.05 9.12
C GLY A 93 -4.02 -6.43 9.00
N PHE A 94 -4.82 -7.46 8.74
CA PHE A 94 -4.37 -8.82 8.49
C PHE A 94 -3.58 -8.91 7.19
N LEU A 95 -4.15 -8.45 6.07
CA LEU A 95 -3.48 -8.54 4.76
C LEU A 95 -2.15 -7.77 4.77
N TRP A 96 -2.16 -6.57 5.34
CA TRP A 96 -1.00 -5.72 5.38
C TRP A 96 0.15 -6.34 6.18
N ALA A 97 -0.12 -6.76 7.42
CA ALA A 97 0.89 -7.39 8.25
C ALA A 97 1.27 -8.79 7.75
N ALA A 98 0.38 -9.49 7.04
CA ALA A 98 0.68 -10.78 6.43
C ALA A 98 1.70 -10.65 5.29
N LEU A 99 1.52 -9.68 4.39
CA LEU A 99 2.48 -9.39 3.33
C LEU A 99 3.80 -8.82 3.88
N GLY A 100 3.71 -7.93 4.87
CA GLY A 100 4.87 -7.40 5.59
C GLY A 100 5.70 -8.50 6.25
N GLY A 101 5.05 -9.35 7.04
CA GLY A 101 5.68 -10.51 7.70
C GLY A 101 6.25 -11.52 6.71
N ALA A 102 5.58 -11.74 5.57
CA ALA A 102 6.08 -12.58 4.48
C ALA A 102 7.37 -12.03 3.87
N GLY A 103 7.40 -10.74 3.51
CA GLY A 103 8.58 -10.08 2.96
C GLY A 103 9.77 -10.13 3.91
N THR A 104 9.55 -9.84 5.20
CA THR A 104 10.61 -9.93 6.23
C THR A 104 11.09 -11.38 6.44
N ALA A 105 10.17 -12.35 6.52
CA ALA A 105 10.51 -13.75 6.74
C ALA A 105 11.15 -14.43 5.53
N LEU A 106 10.98 -13.88 4.32
CA LEU A 106 11.63 -14.40 3.12
C LEU A 106 13.15 -14.39 3.27
N ALA A 107 13.73 -13.29 3.77
CA ALA A 107 15.17 -13.17 4.01
C ALA A 107 15.69 -14.16 5.08
N ALA A 108 14.83 -14.51 6.05
CA ALA A 108 15.12 -15.44 7.13
C ALA A 108 15.13 -16.91 6.66
N VAL A 109 14.24 -17.27 5.73
CA VAL A 109 13.95 -18.67 5.36
C VAL A 109 14.54 -19.06 4.02
N ALA A 110 14.50 -18.18 3.02
CA ALA A 110 14.92 -18.53 1.67
C ALA A 110 16.44 -18.75 1.58
N LYS A 111 16.84 -19.67 0.70
CA LYS A 111 18.25 -19.87 0.38
C LYS A 111 18.80 -18.61 -0.26
N ARG A 112 20.09 -18.34 -0.07
CA ARG A 112 20.76 -17.15 -0.63
C ARG A 112 20.58 -17.06 -2.15
N GLU A 113 20.68 -18.18 -2.85
CA GLU A 113 20.47 -18.26 -4.30
C GLU A 113 19.07 -17.79 -4.70
N GLN A 114 18.03 -18.19 -3.96
CA GLN A 114 16.65 -17.77 -4.21
C GLN A 114 16.49 -16.26 -4.00
N LEU A 115 17.08 -15.71 -2.93
CA LEU A 115 17.07 -14.27 -2.68
C LEU A 115 17.76 -13.48 -3.80
N VAL A 116 18.94 -13.93 -4.23
CA VAL A 116 19.70 -13.29 -5.32
C VAL A 116 18.94 -13.35 -6.64
N GLN A 117 18.28 -14.47 -6.94
CA GLN A 117 17.50 -14.64 -8.15
C GLN A 117 16.33 -13.65 -8.22
N LEU A 118 15.64 -13.42 -7.11
CA LEU A 118 14.48 -12.51 -7.04
C LEU A 118 14.83 -11.04 -7.33
N VAL A 119 16.07 -10.60 -7.10
CA VAL A 119 16.42 -9.18 -7.27
C VAL A 119 16.30 -8.71 -8.72
N LYS A 120 16.69 -9.54 -9.70
CA LYS A 120 16.63 -9.14 -11.12
C LYS A 120 15.19 -8.90 -11.60
N PRO A 121 14.23 -9.83 -11.42
CA PRO A 121 12.83 -9.59 -11.76
C PRO A 121 12.22 -8.39 -11.03
N ILE A 122 12.57 -8.17 -9.74
CA ILE A 122 12.09 -7.01 -8.98
C ILE A 122 12.58 -5.70 -9.58
N LEU A 123 13.87 -5.60 -9.92
CA LEU A 123 14.40 -4.39 -10.58
C LEU A 123 13.78 -4.18 -11.96
N PHE A 124 13.56 -5.25 -12.71
CA PHE A 124 12.89 -5.16 -14.01
C PHE A 124 11.45 -4.66 -13.85
N LEU A 125 10.73 -5.15 -12.85
CA LEU A 125 9.39 -4.68 -12.49
C LEU A 125 9.40 -3.20 -12.13
N PHE A 126 10.28 -2.77 -11.22
CA PHE A 126 10.41 -1.35 -10.87
C PHE A 126 10.76 -0.47 -12.06
N GLY A 127 11.59 -0.95 -12.98
CA GLY A 127 11.87 -0.24 -14.23
C GLY A 127 10.63 -0.08 -15.11
N ILE A 128 9.81 -1.12 -15.24
CA ILE A 128 8.56 -1.05 -16.01
C ILE A 128 7.53 -0.15 -15.34
N TRP A 129 7.36 -0.22 -14.02
CA TRP A 129 6.46 0.70 -13.30
C TRP A 129 6.95 2.15 -13.37
N PHE A 130 8.26 2.40 -13.27
CA PHE A 130 8.80 3.74 -13.48
C PHE A 130 8.51 4.27 -14.90
N LEU A 131 8.65 3.42 -15.93
CA LEU A 131 8.27 3.78 -17.29
C LEU A 131 6.76 3.99 -17.45
N GLN A 132 5.94 3.21 -16.75
CA GLN A 132 4.50 3.38 -16.71
C GLN A 132 4.17 4.77 -16.14
N ASP A 133 4.70 5.12 -14.96
CA ASP A 133 4.46 6.41 -14.31
C ASP A 133 4.86 7.59 -15.21
N LEU A 134 5.95 7.45 -15.99
CA LEU A 134 6.39 8.50 -16.93
C LEU A 134 5.49 8.66 -18.17
N VAL A 135 4.75 7.62 -18.56
CA VAL A 135 3.97 7.58 -19.80
C VAL A 135 2.47 7.74 -19.54
N GLU A 136 1.99 7.30 -18.38
CA GLU A 136 0.57 7.27 -18.04
C GLU A 136 -0.05 8.68 -18.03
N ASP A 137 0.54 9.63 -17.32
CA ASP A 137 0.02 11.00 -17.25
C ASP A 137 -0.02 11.69 -18.62
N PRO A 138 1.08 11.74 -19.42
CA PRO A 138 1.03 12.30 -20.77
C PRO A 138 0.04 11.59 -21.70
N LEU A 139 -0.12 10.28 -21.56
CA LEU A 139 -1.07 9.50 -22.35
C LEU A 139 -2.51 9.84 -21.98
N VAL A 140 -2.82 9.96 -20.69
CA VAL A 140 -4.15 10.35 -20.21
C VAL A 140 -4.49 11.77 -20.65
N GLU A 141 -3.56 12.71 -20.52
CA GLU A 141 -3.73 14.09 -21.01
C GLU A 141 -3.98 14.12 -22.53
N TRP A 142 -3.23 13.32 -23.29
CA TRP A 142 -3.42 13.21 -24.74
C TRP A 142 -4.78 12.60 -25.09
N LEU A 143 -5.20 11.54 -24.39
CA LEU A 143 -6.52 10.90 -24.57
C LEU A 143 -7.67 11.83 -24.17
N GLN A 144 -7.45 12.76 -23.24
CA GLN A 144 -8.43 13.72 -22.75
C GLN A 144 -8.34 15.09 -23.43
N ALA A 145 -7.49 15.25 -24.46
CA ALA A 145 -7.32 16.52 -25.16
C ALA A 145 -8.67 17.03 -25.70
N GLY A 146 -9.15 18.16 -25.14
CA GLY A 146 -10.45 18.75 -25.46
C GLY A 146 -11.53 18.63 -24.37
N LEU A 147 -11.25 17.95 -23.25
CA LEU A 147 -12.08 17.94 -22.03
C LEU A 147 -11.32 18.65 -20.90
N PRO A 148 -12.01 19.33 -19.95
CA PRO A 148 -11.33 19.90 -18.78
C PRO A 148 -10.77 18.75 -17.92
N ALA A 149 -9.45 18.52 -18.06
CA ALA A 149 -8.71 17.51 -17.33
C ALA A 149 -8.54 17.94 -15.86
N ASP A 150 -9.11 17.15 -14.95
CA ASP A 150 -8.87 17.26 -13.51
C ASP A 150 -8.52 15.85 -13.01
N HIS A 151 -7.21 15.61 -12.84
CA HIS A 151 -6.66 14.30 -12.48
C HIS A 151 -7.09 13.83 -11.08
N THR A 152 -7.55 14.76 -10.23
CA THR A 152 -7.96 14.45 -8.85
C THR A 152 -9.46 14.25 -8.76
N TRP A 153 -10.24 15.17 -9.33
CA TRP A 153 -11.70 15.18 -9.19
C TRP A 153 -12.46 14.62 -10.40
N SER A 154 -11.78 14.27 -11.50
CA SER A 154 -12.38 13.66 -12.69
C SER A 154 -11.71 12.35 -13.13
N ARG A 155 -10.89 11.71 -12.28
CA ARG A 155 -10.20 10.44 -12.62
C ARG A 155 -11.09 9.32 -13.15
N HIS A 156 -12.34 9.26 -12.71
CA HIS A 156 -13.32 8.27 -13.18
C HIS A 156 -13.77 8.45 -14.63
N LYS A 157 -13.39 9.58 -15.26
CA LYS A 157 -13.63 9.86 -16.68
C LYS A 157 -12.49 9.35 -17.56
N SER A 158 -11.37 8.89 -16.98
CA SER A 158 -10.32 8.24 -17.76
C SER A 158 -10.84 6.92 -18.36
N PRO A 159 -10.58 6.63 -19.64
CA PRO A 159 -10.87 5.31 -20.22
C PRO A 159 -10.18 4.16 -19.48
N LEU A 160 -9.09 4.48 -18.77
CA LEU A 160 -8.34 3.53 -17.96
C LEU A 160 -8.88 3.41 -16.53
N TYR A 161 -9.94 4.11 -16.15
CA TYR A 161 -10.52 3.98 -14.81
C TYR A 161 -11.23 2.63 -14.63
N TRP A 162 -10.96 1.96 -13.50
CA TRP A 162 -11.72 0.79 -13.07
C TRP A 162 -11.77 0.68 -11.55
N LEU A 163 -12.94 0.94 -10.96
CA LEU A 163 -13.22 0.82 -9.52
C LEU A 163 -12.18 1.48 -8.60
N ASP A 164 -11.48 2.51 -9.11
CA ASP A 164 -10.43 3.21 -8.37
C ASP A 164 -9.31 2.28 -7.84
N ALA A 165 -9.01 1.18 -8.56
CA ALA A 165 -8.07 0.15 -8.14
C ALA A 165 -6.79 0.12 -8.99
N ASP A 166 -5.69 -0.39 -8.43
CA ASP A 166 -4.34 -0.47 -9.03
C ASP A 166 -4.19 -1.62 -10.03
N TYR A 167 -5.23 -1.88 -10.85
CA TYR A 167 -5.22 -2.99 -11.80
C TYR A 167 -4.20 -2.81 -12.91
N LEU A 168 -3.87 -1.56 -13.28
CA LEU A 168 -2.82 -1.26 -14.24
C LEU A 168 -1.46 -1.73 -13.71
N ALA A 169 -1.11 -1.40 -12.47
CA ALA A 169 0.13 -1.85 -11.85
C ALA A 169 0.24 -3.40 -11.86
N ALA A 170 -0.86 -4.11 -11.59
CA ALA A 170 -0.91 -5.57 -11.67
C ALA A 170 -0.77 -6.10 -13.11
N LEU A 171 -1.42 -5.45 -14.09
CA LEU A 171 -1.31 -5.82 -15.51
C LEU A 171 0.11 -5.59 -16.05
N PHE A 172 0.70 -4.43 -15.74
CA PHE A 172 2.08 -4.11 -16.10
C PHE A 172 3.08 -5.00 -15.38
N ALA A 173 2.76 -5.51 -14.18
CA ALA A 173 3.58 -6.53 -13.53
C ALA A 173 3.58 -7.87 -14.31
N LEU A 174 2.43 -8.30 -14.84
CA LEU A 174 2.37 -9.47 -15.73
C LEU A 174 3.13 -9.22 -17.03
N LEU A 175 2.95 -8.04 -17.64
CA LEU A 175 3.68 -7.65 -18.84
C LEU A 175 5.19 -7.63 -18.60
N ALA A 176 5.64 -7.06 -17.49
CA ALA A 176 7.04 -7.03 -17.09
C ALA A 176 7.61 -8.44 -16.98
N MET A 177 6.89 -9.37 -16.33
CA MET A 177 7.35 -10.75 -16.20
C MET A 177 7.29 -11.53 -17.51
N ALA A 178 6.33 -11.24 -18.38
CA ALA A 178 6.26 -11.76 -19.73
C ALA A 178 7.47 -11.31 -20.56
N LEU A 179 7.75 -10.01 -20.61
CA LEU A 179 8.92 -9.46 -21.32
C LEU A 179 10.23 -10.01 -20.75
N TYR A 180 10.35 -10.07 -19.42
CA TYR A 180 11.51 -10.65 -18.76
C TYR A 180 11.73 -12.12 -19.15
N ASP A 181 10.67 -12.94 -19.18
CA ASP A 181 10.76 -14.35 -19.60
C ASP A 181 11.21 -14.47 -21.06
N LEU A 182 10.69 -13.62 -21.96
CA LEU A 182 11.07 -13.61 -23.37
C LEU A 182 12.55 -13.26 -23.56
N ILE A 183 13.03 -12.23 -22.87
CA ILE A 183 14.43 -11.78 -22.93
C ILE A 183 15.37 -12.84 -22.37
N ASP A 184 14.99 -13.48 -21.26
CA ASP A 184 15.82 -14.49 -20.59
C ASP A 184 15.95 -15.78 -21.40
N ARG A 185 14.89 -16.20 -22.09
CA ARG A 185 14.84 -17.53 -22.72
C ARG A 185 15.65 -17.66 -24.00
N LYS A 186 15.86 -16.60 -24.77
CA LYS A 186 16.58 -16.62 -26.07
C LYS A 186 16.15 -17.77 -27.02
N GLU A 187 14.89 -18.21 -26.93
CA GLU A 187 14.35 -19.34 -27.71
C GLU A 187 13.67 -18.85 -29.00
N LYS A 188 13.70 -19.66 -30.07
CA LYS A 188 13.05 -19.34 -31.37
C LYS A 188 11.53 -19.26 -31.30
N ASN A 189 10.91 -19.79 -30.24
CA ASN A 189 9.45 -19.82 -30.08
C ASN A 189 8.84 -18.43 -29.84
N ILE A 190 9.65 -17.39 -29.61
CA ILE A 190 9.15 -16.00 -29.48
C ILE A 190 8.33 -15.54 -30.69
N VAL A 191 8.63 -16.07 -31.89
CA VAL A 191 7.90 -15.77 -33.13
C VAL A 191 6.46 -16.28 -33.08
N LEU A 192 6.14 -17.26 -32.22
CA LEU A 192 4.79 -17.76 -32.04
C LEU A 192 3.92 -16.84 -31.17
N LEU A 193 4.50 -15.97 -30.35
CA LEU A 193 3.71 -15.04 -29.51
C LEU A 193 2.74 -14.17 -30.34
N PRO A 194 3.18 -13.45 -31.40
CA PRO A 194 2.26 -12.68 -32.22
C PRO A 194 1.23 -13.56 -32.95
N VAL A 195 1.57 -14.81 -33.28
CA VAL A 195 0.62 -15.76 -33.87
C VAL A 195 -0.49 -16.11 -32.86
N PHE A 196 -0.12 -16.50 -31.63
CA PHE A 196 -1.09 -16.79 -30.57
C PHE A 196 -1.94 -15.56 -30.22
N ALA A 197 -1.31 -14.39 -30.14
CA ALA A 197 -1.99 -13.12 -29.89
C ALA A 197 -2.99 -12.78 -31.01
N GLY A 198 -2.56 -12.88 -32.28
CA GLY A 198 -3.41 -12.62 -33.45
C GLY A 198 -4.55 -13.63 -33.60
N VAL A 199 -4.29 -14.93 -33.43
CA VAL A 199 -5.32 -15.97 -33.44
C VAL A 199 -6.32 -15.75 -32.30
N GLY A 200 -5.84 -15.41 -31.10
CA GLY A 200 -6.68 -15.06 -29.98
C GLY A 200 -7.57 -13.85 -30.27
N ALA A 201 -6.99 -12.77 -30.81
CA ALA A 201 -7.71 -11.55 -31.16
C ALA A 201 -8.78 -11.79 -32.23
N LEU A 202 -8.44 -12.52 -33.31
CA LEU A 202 -9.39 -12.92 -34.35
C LEU A 202 -10.52 -13.79 -33.81
N PHE A 203 -10.19 -14.75 -32.93
CA PHE A 203 -11.18 -15.61 -32.28
C PHE A 203 -12.13 -14.78 -31.41
N GLY A 204 -11.60 -13.90 -30.56
CA GLY A 204 -12.39 -13.03 -29.69
C GLY A 204 -13.27 -12.04 -30.46
N TRP A 205 -12.75 -11.46 -31.56
CA TRP A 205 -13.53 -10.64 -32.48
C TRP A 205 -14.67 -11.45 -33.13
N GLY A 206 -14.38 -12.66 -33.62
CA GLY A 206 -15.38 -13.54 -34.20
C GLY A 206 -16.48 -13.94 -33.22
N VAL A 207 -16.14 -14.22 -31.96
CA VAL A 207 -17.11 -14.47 -30.89
C VAL A 207 -17.99 -13.24 -30.66
N GLN A 208 -17.42 -12.04 -30.59
CA GLN A 208 -18.19 -10.80 -30.44
C GLN A 208 -19.13 -10.57 -31.63
N LEU A 209 -18.67 -10.79 -32.86
CA LEU A 209 -19.49 -10.68 -34.06
C LEU A 209 -20.66 -11.67 -34.03
N LEU A 210 -20.41 -12.92 -33.65
CA LEU A 210 -21.48 -13.93 -33.52
C LEU A 210 -22.51 -13.54 -32.46
N LEU A 211 -22.07 -12.98 -31.32
CA LEU A 211 -22.99 -12.49 -30.28
C LEU A 211 -23.85 -11.32 -30.76
N GLN A 212 -23.28 -10.42 -31.56
CA GLN A 212 -24.01 -9.29 -32.16
C GLN A 212 -25.02 -9.76 -33.20
N VAL A 213 -24.62 -10.67 -34.09
CA VAL A 213 -25.52 -11.25 -35.11
C VAL A 213 -26.67 -12.04 -34.46
N ALA A 214 -26.42 -12.68 -33.33
CA ALA A 214 -27.43 -13.43 -32.57
C ALA A 214 -28.29 -12.56 -31.63
N ASP A 215 -28.07 -11.23 -31.58
CA ASP A 215 -28.73 -10.31 -30.62
C ASP A 215 -28.61 -10.78 -29.15
N LEU A 216 -27.47 -11.42 -28.84
CA LEU A 216 -27.12 -11.92 -27.50
C LEU A 216 -26.16 -10.98 -26.77
N ASP A 217 -25.56 -10.02 -27.47
CA ASP A 217 -24.58 -9.07 -26.92
C ASP A 217 -25.18 -8.22 -25.77
N ARG A 218 -26.37 -7.64 -25.98
CA ARG A 218 -27.08 -6.83 -24.98
C ARG A 218 -27.53 -7.67 -23.79
N LYS A 219 -28.00 -8.90 -24.05
CA LYS A 219 -28.39 -9.84 -22.98
C LYS A 219 -27.19 -10.20 -22.13
N LEU A 220 -26.06 -10.57 -22.76
CA LEU A 220 -24.84 -10.88 -22.04
C LEU A 220 -24.33 -9.69 -21.24
N ALA A 221 -24.28 -8.49 -21.84
CA ALA A 221 -23.91 -7.27 -21.15
C ALA A 221 -24.79 -7.05 -19.91
N SER A 222 -26.12 -7.13 -20.04
CA SER A 222 -27.05 -6.96 -18.92
C SER A 222 -26.87 -7.99 -17.78
N LEU A 223 -26.33 -9.17 -18.07
CA LEU A 223 -26.05 -10.20 -17.07
C LEU A 223 -24.75 -9.96 -16.30
N VAL A 224 -23.78 -9.26 -16.90
CA VAL A 224 -22.45 -9.06 -16.32
C VAL A 224 -22.18 -7.61 -15.90
N THR A 225 -23.07 -6.67 -16.25
CA THR A 225 -22.98 -5.26 -15.89
C THR A 225 -24.04 -4.88 -14.86
N TYR A 226 -23.67 -4.10 -13.84
CA TYR A 226 -24.62 -3.46 -12.94
C TYR A 226 -24.17 -2.03 -12.59
N PRO A 227 -25.10 -1.12 -12.23
CA PRO A 227 -24.76 0.26 -11.86
C PRO A 227 -24.04 0.29 -10.50
N LEU A 228 -22.96 1.06 -10.41
CA LEU A 228 -22.23 1.34 -9.17
C LEU A 228 -22.96 2.39 -8.34
N GLY A 229 -24.11 2.00 -7.80
CA GLY A 229 -24.97 2.81 -6.94
C GLY A 229 -26.40 2.28 -6.92
N ASP A 230 -27.33 3.08 -6.41
CA ASP A 230 -28.75 2.73 -6.36
C ASP A 230 -29.58 3.68 -7.26
N PRO A 231 -29.99 3.23 -8.46
CA PRO A 231 -30.83 4.02 -9.36
C PRO A 231 -32.23 4.32 -8.80
N THR A 232 -32.65 3.62 -7.75
CA THR A 232 -33.96 3.81 -7.10
C THR A 232 -33.87 4.70 -5.86
N TYR A 233 -32.70 5.27 -5.55
CA TYR A 233 -32.50 6.07 -4.36
C TYR A 233 -33.28 7.38 -4.42
N ILE A 234 -34.16 7.57 -3.44
CA ILE A 234 -34.95 8.78 -3.24
C ILE A 234 -34.24 9.64 -2.18
N ASP A 235 -33.95 10.90 -2.50
CA ASP A 235 -33.35 11.82 -1.54
C ASP A 235 -34.37 12.11 -0.42
N PRO A 236 -34.05 11.78 0.84
CA PRO A 236 -34.96 12.01 1.97
C PRO A 236 -35.37 13.47 2.16
N LYS A 237 -34.60 14.43 1.65
CA LYS A 237 -34.88 15.88 1.75
C LYS A 237 -35.85 16.36 0.68
N THR A 238 -35.75 15.83 -0.53
CA THR A 238 -36.56 16.30 -1.67
C THR A 238 -37.74 15.38 -1.96
N GLY A 239 -37.70 14.12 -1.49
CA GLY A 239 -38.71 13.11 -1.79
C GLY A 239 -38.72 12.65 -3.24
N THR A 240 -37.68 12.98 -4.02
CA THR A 240 -37.56 12.65 -5.45
C THR A 240 -36.32 11.81 -5.72
N LEU A 241 -36.25 11.18 -6.90
CA LEU A 241 -35.07 10.44 -7.35
C LEU A 241 -33.84 11.35 -7.33
N ALA A 242 -32.81 10.94 -6.59
CA ALA A 242 -31.63 11.77 -6.37
C ALA A 242 -30.70 11.80 -7.60
N PHE A 243 -30.71 10.74 -8.41
CA PHE A 243 -29.76 10.54 -9.50
C PHE A 243 -30.46 10.01 -10.75
N ASP A 244 -30.03 10.50 -11.91
CA ASP A 244 -30.37 9.90 -13.19
C ASP A 244 -29.60 8.57 -13.37
N SER A 245 -30.33 7.52 -13.69
CA SER A 245 -29.82 6.17 -13.99
C SER A 245 -28.70 6.15 -15.05
N ALA A 246 -28.72 7.07 -16.01
CA ALA A 246 -27.70 7.13 -17.07
C ALA A 246 -26.31 7.57 -16.56
N ASN A 247 -26.26 8.26 -15.42
CA ASN A 247 -25.04 8.84 -14.87
C ASN A 247 -24.23 7.87 -14.00
N PHE A 248 -24.72 6.66 -13.70
CA PHE A 248 -23.95 5.70 -12.92
C PHE A 248 -22.80 5.09 -13.74
N LEU A 249 -21.66 4.91 -13.08
CA LEU A 249 -20.58 4.04 -13.54
C LEU A 249 -21.03 2.57 -13.46
N ASN A 250 -20.32 1.66 -14.13
CA ASN A 250 -20.55 0.22 -14.01
C ASN A 250 -19.30 -0.49 -13.48
N ASN A 251 -19.44 -1.79 -13.21
CA ASN A 251 -18.42 -2.66 -12.63
C ASN A 251 -17.26 -3.05 -13.59
N TRP A 252 -17.26 -2.61 -14.84
CA TRP A 252 -16.21 -2.88 -15.82
C TRP A 252 -15.32 -1.65 -16.06
N PRO A 253 -14.14 -1.80 -16.68
CA PRO A 253 -13.31 -0.66 -17.06
C PRO A 253 -14.08 0.35 -17.91
N GLN A 254 -13.89 1.64 -17.66
CA GLN A 254 -14.63 2.70 -18.35
C GLN A 254 -14.45 2.62 -19.88
N GLY A 255 -13.24 2.30 -20.35
CA GLY A 255 -12.95 2.11 -21.77
C GLY A 255 -13.76 1.01 -22.46
N PHE A 256 -14.28 0.00 -21.74
CA PHE A 256 -15.20 -0.98 -22.33
C PHE A 256 -16.59 -0.39 -22.58
N SER A 257 -16.99 0.59 -21.78
CA SER A 257 -18.24 1.34 -21.99
C SER A 257 -18.09 2.37 -23.12
N ASP A 258 -16.92 3.01 -23.21
CA ASP A 258 -16.65 4.04 -24.21
C ASP A 258 -16.37 3.45 -25.60
N TYR A 259 -15.75 2.26 -25.66
CA TYR A 259 -15.37 1.59 -26.91
C TYR A 259 -15.79 0.10 -26.95
N PRO A 260 -17.09 -0.20 -26.90
CA PRO A 260 -17.60 -1.58 -26.81
C PRO A 260 -17.20 -2.46 -28.00
N GLN A 261 -16.97 -1.88 -29.18
CA GLN A 261 -16.53 -2.58 -30.38
C GLN A 261 -15.15 -3.26 -30.25
N HIS A 262 -14.39 -2.93 -29.20
CA HIS A 262 -13.04 -3.47 -29.00
C HIS A 262 -12.94 -4.58 -27.95
N ILE A 263 -14.01 -4.86 -27.20
CA ILE A 263 -13.99 -5.81 -26.08
C ILE A 263 -13.54 -7.22 -26.52
N GLY A 264 -14.15 -7.76 -27.58
CA GLY A 264 -13.95 -9.14 -28.02
C GLY A 264 -12.51 -9.40 -28.43
N TRP A 265 -11.94 -8.56 -29.28
CA TRP A 265 -10.57 -8.75 -29.75
C TRP A 265 -9.53 -8.47 -28.65
N ILE A 266 -9.78 -7.54 -27.72
CA ILE A 266 -8.89 -7.29 -26.57
C ILE A 266 -8.86 -8.50 -25.64
N ILE A 267 -10.03 -9.04 -25.25
CA ILE A 267 -10.10 -10.25 -24.41
C ILE A 267 -9.44 -11.42 -25.14
N GLY A 268 -9.74 -11.59 -26.43
CA GLY A 268 -9.13 -12.61 -27.27
C GLY A 268 -7.60 -12.51 -27.33
N LEU A 269 -7.07 -11.31 -27.49
CA LEU A 269 -5.63 -11.03 -27.49
C LEU A 269 -5.00 -11.46 -26.17
N LEU A 270 -5.58 -11.04 -25.04
CA LEU A 270 -5.09 -11.39 -23.70
C LEU A 270 -5.12 -12.90 -23.47
N LEU A 271 -6.18 -13.60 -23.92
CA LEU A 271 -6.28 -15.06 -23.84
C LEU A 271 -5.22 -15.75 -24.72
N GLY A 272 -4.96 -15.23 -25.92
CA GLY A 272 -3.92 -15.74 -26.82
C GLY A 272 -2.51 -15.61 -26.20
N ILE A 273 -2.18 -14.43 -25.69
CA ILE A 273 -0.94 -14.18 -24.94
C ILE A 273 -0.84 -15.13 -23.73
N THR A 274 -1.92 -15.27 -22.96
CA THR A 274 -1.96 -16.17 -21.80
C THR A 274 -1.74 -17.62 -22.21
N ALA A 275 -2.35 -18.08 -23.31
CA ALA A 275 -2.18 -19.45 -23.82
C ALA A 275 -0.73 -19.72 -24.24
N TYR A 276 -0.07 -18.75 -24.90
CA TYR A 276 1.35 -18.84 -25.22
C TYR A 276 2.21 -19.01 -23.96
N PHE A 277 2.04 -18.15 -22.96
CA PHE A 277 2.83 -18.22 -21.73
C PHE A 277 2.50 -19.43 -20.86
N ASN A 278 1.28 -19.94 -20.90
CA ASN A 278 0.94 -21.20 -20.23
C ASN A 278 1.64 -22.40 -20.90
N ARG A 279 1.76 -22.39 -22.23
CA ARG A 279 2.38 -23.49 -22.98
C ARG A 279 3.90 -23.46 -22.95
N PHE A 280 4.48 -22.26 -22.99
CA PHE A 280 5.90 -22.06 -23.23
C PHE A 280 6.61 -21.34 -22.07
N GLY A 281 5.92 -20.49 -21.32
CA GLY A 281 6.50 -19.64 -20.27
C GLY A 281 7.22 -20.46 -19.19
N ARG A 282 8.42 -20.01 -18.82
CA ARG A 282 9.25 -20.68 -17.80
C ARG A 282 9.33 -19.88 -16.50
N PHE A 283 9.28 -18.55 -16.61
CA PHE A 283 9.31 -17.58 -15.51
C PHE A 283 10.40 -17.89 -14.47
N ARG A 284 11.64 -17.99 -14.98
CA ARG A 284 12.85 -18.34 -14.21
C ARG A 284 13.25 -17.25 -13.23
N HIS A 285 14.26 -17.53 -12.41
CA HIS A 285 14.87 -16.58 -11.48
C HIS A 285 13.89 -15.98 -10.45
N GLY A 286 12.83 -16.72 -10.09
CA GLY A 286 11.83 -16.22 -9.15
C GLY A 286 10.81 -15.24 -9.74
N ALA A 287 10.87 -14.94 -11.05
CA ALA A 287 9.83 -14.16 -11.74
C ALA A 287 8.42 -14.75 -11.56
N SER A 288 8.34 -16.08 -11.42
CA SER A 288 7.08 -16.77 -11.13
C SER A 288 6.39 -16.30 -9.84
N LEU A 289 7.09 -15.77 -8.84
CA LEU A 289 6.43 -15.19 -7.65
C LEU A 289 5.55 -14.00 -8.04
N ILE A 290 6.11 -13.07 -8.81
CA ILE A 290 5.43 -11.86 -9.28
C ILE A 290 4.25 -12.25 -10.17
N VAL A 291 4.42 -13.24 -11.05
CA VAL A 291 3.31 -13.76 -11.88
C VAL A 291 2.17 -14.31 -11.02
N TYR A 292 2.45 -15.09 -9.98
CA TYR A 292 1.41 -15.62 -9.09
C TYR A 292 0.69 -14.52 -8.33
N MET A 293 1.41 -13.50 -7.88
CA MET A 293 0.83 -12.37 -7.16
C MET A 293 -0.03 -11.51 -8.10
N ALA A 294 0.48 -11.12 -9.26
CA ALA A 294 -0.23 -10.27 -10.21
C ALA A 294 -1.44 -10.98 -10.86
N ALA A 295 -1.29 -12.25 -11.24
CA ALA A 295 -2.43 -13.04 -11.72
C ALA A 295 -3.46 -13.28 -10.61
N GLY A 296 -2.99 -13.53 -9.37
CA GLY A 296 -3.86 -13.65 -8.21
C GLY A 296 -4.68 -12.38 -7.98
N TRP A 297 -4.02 -11.22 -8.04
CA TRP A 297 -4.63 -9.90 -7.92
C TRP A 297 -5.76 -9.74 -8.93
N LEU A 298 -5.48 -9.91 -10.23
CA LEU A 298 -6.46 -9.71 -11.31
C LEU A 298 -7.61 -10.72 -11.25
N LEU A 299 -7.31 -11.98 -10.97
CA LEU A 299 -8.34 -13.03 -10.90
C LEU A 299 -9.29 -12.82 -9.71
N PHE A 300 -8.77 -12.51 -8.52
CA PHE A 300 -9.62 -12.30 -7.36
C PHE A 300 -10.44 -11.02 -7.49
N PHE A 301 -9.85 -9.96 -8.03
CA PHE A 301 -10.54 -8.71 -8.35
C PHE A 301 -11.67 -8.92 -9.37
N LEU A 302 -11.43 -9.68 -10.44
CA LEU A 302 -12.46 -10.00 -11.40
C LEU A 302 -13.59 -10.86 -10.79
N VAL A 303 -13.24 -11.84 -9.96
CA VAL A 303 -14.23 -12.76 -9.38
C VAL A 303 -15.09 -12.10 -8.31
N VAL A 304 -14.52 -11.24 -7.46
CA VAL A 304 -15.21 -10.75 -6.25
C VAL A 304 -15.90 -9.41 -6.47
N PRO A 305 -15.20 -8.25 -6.53
CA PRO A 305 -15.87 -6.97 -6.68
C PRO A 305 -16.51 -6.76 -8.06
N VAL A 306 -16.07 -7.46 -9.11
CA VAL A 306 -16.60 -7.26 -10.47
C VAL A 306 -17.76 -8.21 -10.78
N LEU A 307 -17.51 -9.52 -10.82
CA LEU A 307 -18.54 -10.51 -11.19
C LEU A 307 -19.41 -10.91 -9.99
N GLY A 308 -18.80 -11.20 -8.85
CA GLY A 308 -19.50 -11.66 -7.64
C GLY A 308 -20.49 -10.63 -7.10
N SER A 309 -20.15 -9.34 -7.21
CA SER A 309 -21.03 -8.23 -6.81
C SER A 309 -22.38 -8.20 -7.53
N ALA A 310 -22.51 -8.79 -8.72
CA ALA A 310 -23.78 -8.87 -9.43
C ALA A 310 -24.86 -9.61 -8.62
N LEU A 311 -24.45 -10.53 -7.74
CA LEU A 311 -25.34 -11.28 -6.84
C LEU A 311 -25.73 -10.50 -5.57
N PHE A 312 -25.07 -9.36 -5.30
CA PHE A 312 -25.20 -8.58 -4.06
C PHE A 312 -25.50 -7.10 -4.30
N THR A 313 -26.02 -6.74 -5.48
CA THR A 313 -26.32 -5.34 -5.87
C THR A 313 -27.27 -4.63 -4.89
N SER A 314 -28.24 -5.35 -4.33
CA SER A 314 -29.15 -4.83 -3.30
C SER A 314 -28.44 -4.37 -2.01
N TYR A 315 -27.26 -4.92 -1.74
CA TYR A 315 -26.39 -4.57 -0.62
C TYR A 315 -25.20 -3.70 -1.04
N GLY A 316 -25.17 -3.20 -2.27
CA GLY A 316 -24.07 -2.38 -2.80
C GLY A 316 -22.85 -3.20 -3.14
N GLY A 317 -23.03 -4.44 -3.62
CA GLY A 317 -21.99 -5.33 -4.11
C GLY A 317 -21.04 -5.88 -3.04
N LEU A 318 -20.09 -6.71 -3.47
CA LEU A 318 -18.98 -7.19 -2.66
C LEU A 318 -17.85 -6.15 -2.66
N HIS A 319 -18.21 -4.92 -2.30
CA HIS A 319 -17.29 -3.77 -2.19
C HIS A 319 -17.03 -3.46 -0.71
N MET A 320 -15.77 -3.16 -0.35
CA MET A 320 -15.40 -2.87 1.04
C MET A 320 -15.70 -1.42 1.42
N THR A 321 -15.31 -0.48 0.56
CA THR A 321 -15.37 0.96 0.80
C THR A 321 -16.05 1.74 -0.32
N PRO A 322 -17.20 1.30 -0.87
CA PRO A 322 -17.80 2.03 -1.98
C PRO A 322 -18.16 3.48 -1.58
N PRO A 323 -17.91 4.50 -2.43
CA PRO A 323 -17.44 4.42 -3.82
C PRO A 323 -15.91 4.53 -4.00
N ARG A 324 -15.11 4.29 -2.95
CA ARG A 324 -13.63 4.30 -2.99
C ARG A 324 -13.08 2.96 -3.51
N SER A 325 -11.77 2.95 -3.80
CA SER A 325 -10.97 1.79 -4.21
C SER A 325 -11.37 0.45 -3.58
N ASP A 326 -11.39 -0.59 -4.44
CA ASP A 326 -11.50 -2.00 -4.06
C ASP A 326 -10.16 -2.77 -4.11
N ASP A 327 -9.03 -2.09 -3.91
CA ASP A 327 -7.69 -2.73 -3.88
C ASP A 327 -7.58 -3.85 -2.84
N TRP A 328 -8.41 -3.85 -1.80
CA TRP A 328 -8.47 -4.96 -0.84
C TRP A 328 -8.64 -6.32 -1.54
N ALA A 329 -9.43 -6.39 -2.62
CA ALA A 329 -9.68 -7.62 -3.35
C ALA A 329 -8.45 -8.02 -4.15
N GLY A 330 -7.82 -7.07 -4.83
CA GLY A 330 -6.56 -7.28 -5.52
C GLY A 330 -5.45 -7.77 -4.58
N ILE A 331 -5.26 -7.11 -3.45
CA ILE A 331 -4.26 -7.51 -2.44
C ILE A 331 -4.59 -8.88 -1.82
N THR A 332 -5.86 -9.21 -1.64
CA THR A 332 -6.30 -10.57 -1.25
C THR A 332 -5.82 -11.61 -2.28
N GLY A 333 -6.06 -11.33 -3.56
CA GLY A 333 -5.62 -12.16 -4.66
C GLY A 333 -4.09 -12.33 -4.70
N ALA A 334 -3.34 -11.25 -4.54
CA ALA A 334 -1.89 -11.27 -4.47
C ALA A 334 -1.38 -12.11 -3.29
N PHE A 335 -2.01 -11.97 -2.12
CA PHE A 335 -1.71 -12.78 -0.94
C PHE A 335 -1.98 -14.27 -1.17
N ILE A 336 -3.11 -14.65 -1.78
CA ILE A 336 -3.42 -16.03 -2.15
C ILE A 336 -2.39 -16.58 -3.15
N GLY A 337 -2.04 -15.79 -4.16
CA GLY A 337 -1.01 -16.10 -5.16
C GLY A 337 0.34 -16.36 -4.52
N MET A 338 0.79 -15.47 -3.64
CA MET A 338 2.02 -15.58 -2.85
C MET A 338 2.03 -16.86 -2.01
N ILE A 339 0.97 -17.14 -1.23
CA ILE A 339 0.88 -18.32 -0.38
C ILE A 339 0.93 -19.61 -1.23
N ARG A 340 0.27 -19.62 -2.40
CA ARG A 340 0.31 -20.75 -3.33
C ARG A 340 1.73 -20.96 -3.87
N TRP A 341 2.43 -19.88 -4.23
CA TRP A 341 3.81 -19.95 -4.69
C TRP A 341 4.75 -20.47 -3.60
N MET A 342 4.63 -19.97 -2.36
CA MET A 342 5.44 -20.40 -1.22
C MET A 342 5.28 -21.89 -0.92
N ARG A 343 4.05 -22.41 -0.99
CA ARG A 343 3.78 -23.85 -0.83
C ARG A 343 4.48 -24.69 -1.89
N ARG A 344 4.53 -24.23 -3.15
CA ARG A 344 5.21 -24.92 -4.25
C ARG A 344 6.74 -24.89 -4.12
N HIS A 345 7.30 -23.86 -3.49
CA HIS A 345 8.74 -23.64 -3.37
C HIS A 345 9.33 -24.02 -1.99
N GLN A 346 8.62 -24.83 -1.19
CA GLN A 346 9.04 -25.27 0.14
C GLN A 346 9.29 -24.12 1.14
N LEU A 347 8.63 -22.97 0.94
CA LEU A 347 8.71 -21.79 1.80
C LEU A 347 7.52 -21.68 2.75
N LEU A 348 6.95 -22.82 3.17
CA LEU A 348 5.86 -22.86 4.13
C LEU A 348 6.16 -22.12 5.46
N PRO A 349 7.41 -22.09 5.98
CA PRO A 349 7.71 -21.27 7.16
C PRO A 349 7.46 -19.76 6.94
N VAL A 350 7.66 -19.25 5.72
CA VAL A 350 7.34 -17.86 5.35
C VAL A 350 5.83 -17.63 5.39
N ALA A 351 5.04 -18.56 4.85
CA ALA A 351 3.58 -18.51 4.92
C ALA A 351 3.06 -18.59 6.37
N VAL A 352 3.73 -19.35 7.25
CA VAL A 352 3.40 -19.38 8.69
C VAL A 352 3.71 -18.04 9.35
N ALA A 353 4.87 -17.45 9.10
CA ALA A 353 5.21 -16.12 9.62
C ALA A 353 4.22 -15.06 9.12
N SER A 354 3.85 -15.13 7.84
CA SER A 354 2.82 -14.29 7.22
C SER A 354 1.50 -14.37 7.98
N LEU A 355 0.98 -15.57 8.27
CA LEU A 355 -0.26 -15.74 9.02
C LEU A 355 -0.15 -15.26 10.47
N ILE A 356 0.96 -15.51 11.17
CA ILE A 356 1.16 -15.01 12.54
C ILE A 356 1.16 -13.48 12.54
N SER A 357 1.92 -12.85 11.64
CA SER A 357 1.96 -11.40 11.51
C SER A 357 0.58 -10.85 11.13
N GLY A 358 -0.14 -11.49 10.22
CA GLY A 358 -1.50 -11.13 9.84
C GLY A 358 -2.49 -11.18 11.01
N ILE A 359 -2.51 -12.25 11.81
CA ILE A 359 -3.42 -12.34 12.97
C ILE A 359 -3.18 -11.17 13.93
N ILE A 360 -1.91 -10.91 14.26
CA ILE A 360 -1.53 -9.85 15.20
C ILE A 360 -1.81 -8.48 14.58
N GLY A 361 -1.54 -8.28 13.29
CA GLY A 361 -1.82 -7.03 12.58
C GLY A 361 -3.31 -6.74 12.45
N GLY A 362 -4.14 -7.74 12.15
CA GLY A 362 -5.60 -7.58 12.11
C GLY A 362 -6.18 -7.22 13.47
N LEU A 363 -5.74 -7.93 14.52
CA LEU A 363 -6.10 -7.59 15.89
C LEU A 363 -5.57 -6.21 16.29
N GLY A 364 -4.37 -5.86 15.84
CA GLY A 364 -3.73 -4.57 16.08
C GLY A 364 -4.49 -3.41 15.48
N PHE A 365 -4.90 -3.49 14.21
CA PHE A 365 -5.56 -2.36 13.55
C PHE A 365 -6.95 -2.11 14.12
N SER A 366 -7.78 -3.16 14.19
CA SER A 366 -9.12 -3.09 14.78
C SER A 366 -9.07 -2.77 16.29
N GLY A 367 -8.10 -3.34 17.01
CA GLY A 367 -7.90 -3.14 18.44
C GLY A 367 -7.39 -1.75 18.81
N ILE A 368 -6.43 -1.18 18.07
CA ILE A 368 -5.98 0.20 18.31
C ILE A 368 -7.07 1.21 17.94
N GLN A 369 -7.88 0.93 16.91
CA GLN A 369 -9.08 1.74 16.65
C GLN A 369 -10.06 1.68 17.82
N TRP A 370 -10.27 0.50 18.39
CA TRP A 370 -11.11 0.33 19.57
C TRP A 370 -10.54 1.09 20.78
N VAL A 371 -9.23 0.93 21.09
CA VAL A 371 -8.54 1.69 22.14
C VAL A 371 -8.67 3.20 21.93
N LYS A 372 -8.48 3.67 20.69
CA LYS A 372 -8.67 5.07 20.33
C LYS A 372 -10.06 5.56 20.70
N GLN A 373 -11.11 4.78 20.38
CA GLN A 373 -12.48 5.14 20.72
C GLN A 373 -12.75 5.14 22.24
N LEU A 374 -12.10 4.25 22.99
CA LEU A 374 -12.16 4.28 24.46
C LEU A 374 -11.50 5.56 25.00
N MET A 375 -10.33 5.92 24.47
CA MET A 375 -9.61 7.13 24.86
C MET A 375 -10.35 8.39 24.46
N MET A 376 -11.10 8.37 23.36
CA MET A 376 -11.96 9.49 22.92
C MET A 376 -13.27 9.61 23.71
N ALA A 377 -13.58 8.69 24.64
CA ALA A 377 -14.84 8.72 25.38
C ALA A 377 -15.01 9.92 26.35
N PRO A 378 -13.99 10.37 27.11
CA PRO A 378 -14.13 11.48 28.03
C PRO A 378 -14.54 12.79 27.33
N GLY A 379 -15.69 13.34 27.74
CA GLY A 379 -16.25 14.56 27.15
C GLY A 379 -16.74 14.43 25.71
N ASN A 380 -16.93 13.21 25.20
CA ASN A 380 -17.45 13.00 23.85
C ASN A 380 -18.92 13.42 23.76
N PRO A 381 -19.29 14.35 22.86
CA PRO A 381 -20.68 14.79 22.71
C PRO A 381 -21.65 13.64 22.42
N ARG A 382 -21.23 12.63 21.64
CA ARG A 382 -22.10 11.49 21.30
C ARG A 382 -22.51 10.67 22.51
N ILE A 383 -21.60 10.49 23.47
CA ILE A 383 -21.87 9.74 24.71
C ILE A 383 -22.87 10.51 25.57
N LEU A 384 -22.69 11.82 25.68
CA LEU A 384 -23.59 12.68 26.46
C LEU A 384 -25.02 12.65 25.89
N ILE A 385 -25.14 12.78 24.57
CA ILE A 385 -26.41 12.71 23.85
C ILE A 385 -27.03 11.31 23.96
N GLY A 386 -26.22 10.25 23.83
CA GLY A 386 -26.67 8.86 23.98
C GLY A 386 -27.24 8.55 25.36
N LYS A 387 -26.75 9.25 26.41
CA LYS A 387 -27.30 9.19 27.77
C LYS A 387 -28.60 10.00 27.96
N GLY A 388 -29.13 10.62 26.91
CA GLY A 388 -30.37 11.40 26.94
C GLY A 388 -30.20 12.88 27.30
N LEU A 389 -28.98 13.41 27.35
CA LEU A 389 -28.75 14.84 27.58
C LEU A 389 -29.05 15.66 26.33
N SER A 390 -29.78 16.76 26.47
CA SER A 390 -30.02 17.70 25.37
C SER A 390 -28.70 18.37 24.92
N PRO A 391 -28.39 18.43 23.61
CA PRO A 391 -27.21 19.11 23.08
C PRO A 391 -27.10 20.58 23.53
N GLU A 392 -28.23 21.24 23.79
CA GLU A 392 -28.27 22.65 24.19
C GLU A 392 -28.11 22.87 25.69
N SER A 393 -28.17 21.80 26.48
CA SER A 393 -28.05 21.88 27.94
C SER A 393 -26.69 22.44 28.37
N GLU A 394 -26.71 23.24 29.42
CA GLU A 394 -25.49 23.86 29.96
C GLU A 394 -24.46 22.80 30.35
N ALA A 395 -24.90 21.68 30.94
CA ALA A 395 -24.04 20.56 31.30
C ALA A 395 -23.26 19.99 30.10
N VAL A 396 -23.90 19.81 28.94
CA VAL A 396 -23.23 19.32 27.72
C VAL A 396 -22.22 20.34 27.22
N LYS A 397 -22.59 21.62 27.16
CA LYS A 397 -21.69 22.70 26.73
C LYS A 397 -20.47 22.81 27.64
N THR A 398 -20.66 22.80 28.97
CA THR A 398 -19.56 22.87 29.94
C THR A 398 -18.63 21.66 29.83
N ILE A 399 -19.18 20.43 29.79
CA ILE A 399 -18.35 19.22 29.70
C ILE A 399 -17.56 19.20 28.37
N THR A 400 -18.21 19.47 27.25
CA THR A 400 -17.55 19.46 25.93
C THR A 400 -16.50 20.57 25.81
N ALA A 401 -16.74 21.74 26.40
CA ALA A 401 -15.74 22.81 26.50
C ALA A 401 -14.53 22.38 27.34
N ASN A 402 -14.75 21.79 28.52
CA ASN A 402 -13.67 21.33 29.40
C ASN A 402 -12.78 20.26 28.76
N TRP A 403 -13.37 19.38 27.94
CA TRP A 403 -12.64 18.31 27.25
C TRP A 403 -12.24 18.66 25.81
N SER A 404 -12.47 19.90 25.36
CA SER A 404 -12.23 20.31 23.98
C SER A 404 -10.78 20.05 23.55
N ASN A 405 -9.79 20.41 24.37
CA ASN A 405 -8.37 20.17 24.08
C ASN A 405 -8.03 18.68 23.91
N TRP A 406 -8.68 17.80 24.66
CA TRP A 406 -8.52 16.35 24.54
C TRP A 406 -9.15 15.82 23.26
N GLN A 407 -10.35 16.29 22.93
CA GLN A 407 -11.06 15.86 21.72
C GLN A 407 -10.35 16.33 20.43
N HIS A 408 -9.67 17.48 20.45
CA HIS A 408 -8.92 18.03 19.30
C HIS A 408 -7.49 17.50 19.14
N GLN A 409 -7.08 16.48 19.91
CA GLN A 409 -5.80 15.81 19.69
C GLN A 409 -5.76 15.10 18.33
N ASN A 410 -4.56 14.87 17.80
CA ASN A 410 -4.38 14.13 16.55
C ASN A 410 -4.58 12.62 16.76
N TRP A 411 -5.83 12.21 16.91
CA TRP A 411 -6.24 10.82 17.10
C TRP A 411 -5.89 9.92 15.91
N HIS A 412 -5.76 10.49 14.71
CA HIS A 412 -5.33 9.72 13.55
C HIS A 412 -3.87 9.29 13.69
N SER A 413 -2.98 10.21 14.08
CA SER A 413 -1.58 9.90 14.36
C SER A 413 -1.42 8.88 15.50
N PHE A 414 -2.24 8.97 16.56
CA PHE A 414 -2.26 7.94 17.61
C PHE A 414 -2.59 6.55 17.06
N LEU A 415 -3.61 6.45 16.19
CA LEU A 415 -3.98 5.19 15.54
C LEU A 415 -2.83 4.63 14.72
N GLU A 416 -2.20 5.47 13.90
CA GLU A 416 -1.13 5.04 13.00
C GLU A 416 0.12 4.60 13.77
N GLN A 417 0.60 5.40 14.70
CA GLN A 417 1.76 5.06 15.53
C GLN A 417 1.50 3.83 16.40
N GLY A 418 0.29 3.72 16.97
CA GLY A 418 -0.12 2.58 17.78
C GLY A 418 -0.24 1.29 16.96
N TYR A 419 -0.82 1.37 15.76
CA TYR A 419 -0.89 0.22 14.85
C TYR A 419 0.50 -0.20 14.37
N GLY A 420 1.36 0.77 14.00
CA GLY A 420 2.77 0.53 13.71
C GLY A 420 3.48 -0.22 14.84
N PHE A 421 3.28 0.22 16.09
CA PHE A 421 3.86 -0.46 17.26
C PHE A 421 3.44 -1.95 17.34
N VAL A 422 2.15 -2.25 17.15
CA VAL A 422 1.65 -3.62 17.15
C VAL A 422 2.21 -4.43 15.98
N ASN A 423 2.33 -3.85 14.79
CA ASN A 423 2.98 -4.49 13.64
C ASN A 423 4.46 -4.82 13.94
N GLY A 424 5.17 -3.94 14.66
CA GLY A 424 6.53 -4.19 15.13
C GLY A 424 6.64 -5.39 16.07
N ILE A 425 5.63 -5.60 16.92
CA ILE A 425 5.49 -6.81 17.73
C ILE A 425 5.16 -8.02 16.84
N ALA A 426 4.25 -7.87 15.88
CA ALA A 426 3.79 -8.93 14.99
C ALA A 426 4.95 -9.61 14.24
N ILE A 427 5.89 -8.83 13.70
CA ILE A 427 7.09 -9.35 13.05
C ILE A 427 7.96 -10.09 14.07
N VAL A 428 8.23 -9.50 15.24
CA VAL A 428 9.11 -10.13 16.25
C VAL A 428 8.54 -11.44 16.76
N VAL A 429 7.22 -11.54 16.94
CA VAL A 429 6.58 -12.79 17.34
C VAL A 429 6.72 -13.84 16.24
N ALA A 430 6.42 -13.48 14.98
CA ALA A 430 6.53 -14.38 13.85
C ALA A 430 7.98 -14.85 13.61
N LEU A 431 8.94 -13.92 13.60
CA LEU A 431 10.35 -14.21 13.35
C LEU A 431 11.04 -14.84 14.57
N GLY A 432 10.63 -14.51 15.80
CA GLY A 432 11.10 -15.21 17.00
C GLY A 432 10.62 -16.66 17.03
N PHE A 433 9.38 -16.91 16.59
CA PHE A 433 8.87 -18.27 16.39
C PHE A 433 9.71 -19.04 15.37
N LEU A 434 10.08 -18.42 14.25
CA LEU A 434 10.95 -19.04 13.23
C LEU A 434 12.41 -19.19 13.70
N ALA A 435 12.98 -18.21 14.40
CA ALA A 435 14.38 -18.19 14.81
C ALA A 435 14.78 -19.43 15.63
N THR A 436 13.83 -19.95 16.39
CA THR A 436 13.98 -21.14 17.25
C THR A 436 13.64 -22.45 16.54
N ARG A 437 13.06 -22.43 15.32
CA ARG A 437 12.45 -23.61 14.67
C ARG A 437 12.93 -23.90 13.25
N ILE A 438 13.69 -23.01 12.64
CA ILE A 438 14.32 -23.24 11.33
C ILE A 438 15.82 -23.52 11.51
N PRO A 439 16.42 -24.41 10.70
CA PRO A 439 17.84 -24.72 10.76
C PRO A 439 18.71 -23.48 10.45
N LEU A 440 19.98 -23.52 10.85
CA LEU A 440 20.98 -22.50 10.46
C LEU A 440 21.24 -22.54 8.96
N HIS A 441 21.37 -21.36 8.34
CA HIS A 441 21.91 -21.31 6.98
C HIS A 441 23.42 -21.57 7.02
N ILE A 442 23.85 -22.63 6.35
CA ILE A 442 25.27 -22.92 6.12
C ILE A 442 25.58 -22.52 4.68
N ASP A 443 26.12 -21.31 4.49
CA ASP A 443 26.57 -20.88 3.16
C ASP A 443 27.84 -21.70 2.79
N PRO A 444 27.90 -22.34 1.61
CA PRO A 444 29.06 -23.12 1.19
C PRO A 444 30.29 -22.22 0.98
N PRO A 445 31.52 -22.73 1.13
CA PRO A 445 32.77 -21.94 1.04
C PRO A 445 33.11 -21.38 -0.36
N LYS A 446 32.22 -21.51 -1.34
CA LYS A 446 32.43 -21.02 -2.72
C LYS A 446 32.40 -19.48 -2.79
N PRO A 447 33.05 -18.85 -3.78
CA PRO A 447 32.96 -17.41 -3.99
C PRO A 447 31.50 -17.00 -4.09
N THR A 448 31.08 -16.08 -3.22
CA THR A 448 29.68 -15.80 -2.93
C THR A 448 28.99 -15.15 -4.14
N PRO A 449 28.13 -15.86 -4.89
CA PRO A 449 27.37 -15.26 -5.97
C PRO A 449 26.44 -14.18 -5.38
N GLY A 450 26.26 -13.06 -6.09
CA GLY A 450 25.34 -12.00 -5.66
C GLY A 450 25.91 -11.01 -4.64
N LYS A 451 27.15 -10.54 -4.81
CA LYS A 451 27.61 -9.32 -4.12
C LYS A 451 26.92 -8.06 -4.65
N TRP A 452 26.64 -8.02 -5.96
CA TRP A 452 25.97 -6.89 -6.61
C TRP A 452 24.56 -6.63 -6.04
N THR A 453 23.82 -7.68 -5.67
CA THR A 453 22.48 -7.57 -5.07
C THR A 453 22.52 -6.92 -3.69
N LEU A 454 23.62 -7.08 -2.93
CA LEU A 454 23.81 -6.34 -1.68
C LEU A 454 24.04 -4.85 -1.96
N GLY A 455 24.79 -4.51 -3.02
CA GLY A 455 24.93 -3.12 -3.47
C GLY A 455 23.59 -2.50 -3.87
N VAL A 456 22.77 -3.25 -4.61
CA VAL A 456 21.38 -2.85 -4.94
C VAL A 456 20.54 -2.65 -3.68
N ALA A 457 20.59 -3.59 -2.73
CA ALA A 457 19.86 -3.47 -1.48
C ALA A 457 20.29 -2.22 -0.69
N VAL A 458 21.59 -1.89 -0.67
CA VAL A 458 22.10 -0.65 -0.04
C VAL A 458 21.51 0.59 -0.72
N VAL A 459 21.59 0.68 -2.06
CA VAL A 459 21.03 1.81 -2.82
C VAL A 459 19.53 1.93 -2.60
N PHE A 460 18.81 0.81 -2.63
CA PHE A 460 17.37 0.79 -2.43
C PHE A 460 17.00 1.30 -1.02
N VAL A 461 17.67 0.77 0.01
CA VAL A 461 17.36 1.07 1.41
C VAL A 461 17.76 2.50 1.79
N LEU A 462 18.96 2.96 1.38
CA LEU A 462 19.50 4.25 1.82
C LEU A 462 19.19 5.40 0.88
N LEU A 463 18.82 5.15 -0.38
CA LEU A 463 18.55 6.20 -1.36
C LEU A 463 17.15 6.12 -1.96
N ALA A 464 16.73 4.95 -2.46
CA ALA A 464 15.45 4.86 -3.17
C ALA A 464 14.26 5.08 -2.22
N ILE A 465 14.22 4.38 -1.07
CA ILE A 465 13.14 4.55 -0.08
C ILE A 465 13.08 5.99 0.46
N PRO A 466 14.19 6.60 0.92
CA PRO A 466 14.13 7.99 1.36
C PRO A 466 13.72 8.95 0.23
N TYR A 467 14.23 8.78 -0.98
CA TYR A 467 13.87 9.63 -2.13
C TYR A 467 12.37 9.71 -2.37
N VAL A 468 11.70 8.57 -2.54
CA VAL A 468 10.28 8.51 -2.89
C VAL A 468 9.36 9.06 -1.78
N ASN A 469 9.89 9.20 -0.57
CA ASN A 469 9.20 9.87 0.52
C ASN A 469 9.55 11.36 0.56
N LEU A 470 10.84 11.71 0.63
CA LEU A 470 11.32 13.07 0.86
C LEU A 470 11.13 14.02 -0.33
N VAL A 471 11.02 13.51 -1.56
CA VAL A 471 10.70 14.36 -2.72
C VAL A 471 9.36 15.06 -2.55
N LYS A 472 8.42 14.45 -1.82
CA LYS A 472 7.11 15.02 -1.51
C LYS A 472 7.19 16.22 -0.57
N ASN A 473 8.33 16.46 0.08
CA ASN A 473 8.52 17.68 0.87
C ASN A 473 8.59 18.91 -0.04
N VAL A 474 9.09 18.75 -1.27
CA VAL A 474 9.23 19.86 -2.22
C VAL A 474 7.88 20.46 -2.58
N GLU A 475 6.83 19.63 -2.66
CA GLU A 475 5.45 20.08 -2.86
C GLU A 475 4.97 20.92 -1.68
N ASP A 476 5.05 20.40 -0.45
CA ASP A 476 4.67 21.15 0.76
C ASP A 476 5.48 22.45 0.92
N TRP A 477 6.77 22.42 0.58
CA TRP A 477 7.63 23.60 0.57
C TRP A 477 7.16 24.61 -0.45
N THR A 478 6.80 24.19 -1.66
CA THR A 478 6.30 25.06 -2.73
C THR A 478 4.98 25.73 -2.34
N GLU A 479 4.10 25.01 -1.64
CA GLU A 479 2.80 25.53 -1.21
C GLU A 479 2.88 26.50 -0.02
N HIS A 480 3.77 26.24 0.94
CA HIS A 480 3.78 26.93 2.23
C HIS A 480 4.95 27.91 2.41
N LEU A 481 6.07 27.73 1.71
CA LEU A 481 7.19 28.68 1.72
C LEU A 481 6.98 29.75 0.66
N ASN A 482 7.37 30.99 0.98
CA ASN A 482 7.21 32.21 0.18
C ASN A 482 6.78 31.98 -1.30
N PRO A 483 5.46 31.96 -1.59
CA PRO A 483 4.96 31.56 -2.91
C PRO A 483 5.52 32.40 -4.06
N GLU A 484 5.91 33.65 -3.81
CA GLU A 484 6.50 34.56 -4.80
C GLU A 484 7.84 34.06 -5.37
N VAL A 485 8.57 33.23 -4.62
CA VAL A 485 9.87 32.67 -5.02
C VAL A 485 9.73 31.25 -5.56
N TRP A 486 8.75 30.51 -5.05
CA TRP A 486 8.55 29.09 -5.36
C TRP A 486 7.62 28.87 -6.56
N THR A 487 6.80 29.85 -6.90
CA THR A 487 5.83 29.76 -7.99
C THR A 487 5.95 30.92 -8.97
N GLN A 488 5.49 30.71 -10.20
CA GLN A 488 5.37 31.72 -11.25
C GLN A 488 4.02 31.58 -11.95
N VAL A 489 3.52 32.66 -12.53
CA VAL A 489 2.26 32.65 -13.26
C VAL A 489 2.55 32.64 -14.76
N VAL A 490 2.13 31.58 -15.45
CA VAL A 490 2.35 31.40 -16.89
C VAL A 490 1.01 31.58 -17.63
N PRO A 491 0.98 32.33 -18.75
CA PRO A 491 -0.21 32.41 -19.59
C PRO A 491 -0.58 31.03 -20.15
N SER A 492 -1.84 30.60 -19.98
CA SER A 492 -2.38 29.36 -20.57
C SER A 492 -3.66 29.67 -21.37
N PRO A 493 -4.05 28.85 -22.37
CA PRO A 493 -5.29 29.04 -23.12
C PRO A 493 -6.55 29.12 -22.24
N ASP A 494 -6.52 28.48 -21.06
CA ASP A 494 -7.63 28.46 -20.09
C ASP A 494 -7.55 29.58 -19.03
N GLY A 495 -6.61 30.52 -19.17
CA GLY A 495 -6.30 31.56 -18.19
C GLY A 495 -4.89 31.43 -17.58
N PRO A 496 -4.45 32.40 -16.77
CA PRO A 496 -3.16 32.31 -16.08
C PRO A 496 -3.11 31.08 -15.14
N LYS A 497 -2.09 30.22 -15.31
CA LYS A 497 -1.85 29.04 -14.45
C LYS A 497 -0.62 29.28 -13.60
N THR A 498 -0.73 29.01 -12.30
CA THR A 498 0.40 29.03 -11.38
C THR A 498 1.17 27.73 -11.51
N THR A 499 2.47 27.81 -11.80
CA THR A 499 3.39 26.67 -11.94
C THR A 499 4.61 26.87 -11.04
N ALA A 500 5.41 25.83 -10.82
CA ALA A 500 6.68 25.98 -10.12
C ALA A 500 7.59 27.00 -10.82
N ALA A 501 8.28 27.83 -10.04
CA ALA A 501 9.27 28.78 -10.54
C ALA A 501 10.50 28.05 -11.09
N PHE A 502 11.27 28.74 -11.94
CA PHE A 502 12.59 28.27 -12.38
C PHE A 502 13.68 28.99 -11.59
N TRP A 503 14.65 28.22 -11.08
CA TRP A 503 15.81 28.73 -10.38
C TRP A 503 17.08 28.44 -11.18
N ASP A 504 17.85 29.50 -11.41
CA ASP A 504 19.10 29.44 -12.14
C ASP A 504 20.16 28.60 -11.40
N ALA A 505 21.03 27.97 -12.17
CA ALA A 505 22.20 27.29 -11.62
C ALA A 505 23.10 28.30 -10.89
N PRO A 506 23.53 28.01 -9.65
CA PRO A 506 24.38 28.92 -8.88
C PRO A 506 25.59 29.39 -9.70
N TYR A 507 25.78 30.70 -9.75
CA TYR A 507 26.82 31.42 -10.51
C TYR A 507 26.72 31.29 -12.03
N LEU A 508 26.68 30.07 -12.58
CA LEU A 508 26.75 29.82 -14.03
C LEU A 508 25.48 30.22 -14.78
N GLY A 509 24.31 30.03 -14.18
CA GLY A 509 23.03 30.43 -14.78
C GLY A 509 22.81 31.95 -14.80
N HIS A 510 23.64 32.73 -14.08
CA HIS A 510 23.58 34.19 -14.08
C HIS A 510 24.63 34.83 -15.01
N LEU A 511 25.40 34.02 -15.76
CA LEU A 511 26.35 34.55 -16.73
C LEU A 511 25.61 35.15 -17.93
N PRO A 512 26.07 36.29 -18.47
CA PRO A 512 25.46 36.86 -19.67
C PRO A 512 25.40 35.85 -20.83
N GLY A 513 24.19 35.60 -21.34
CA GLY A 513 23.93 34.67 -22.45
C GLY A 513 23.73 33.21 -22.06
N VAL A 514 23.59 32.89 -20.77
CA VAL A 514 23.35 31.53 -20.27
C VAL A 514 21.91 31.42 -19.72
N ASP A 515 20.94 31.41 -20.63
CA ASP A 515 19.52 31.44 -20.26
C ASP A 515 18.87 30.04 -20.23
N PHE A 516 19.67 28.96 -20.19
CA PHE A 516 19.18 27.58 -20.27
C PHE A 516 19.56 26.72 -19.05
N LEU A 517 20.41 27.23 -18.15
CA LEU A 517 20.84 26.51 -16.96
C LEU A 517 19.94 26.86 -15.77
N TYR A 518 18.69 26.43 -15.84
CA TYR A 518 17.72 26.56 -14.75
C TYR A 518 16.95 25.26 -14.56
N MET A 519 16.40 25.04 -13.36
CA MET A 519 15.50 23.93 -13.06
C MET A 519 14.42 24.38 -12.08
N THR A 520 13.32 23.63 -12.01
CA THR A 520 12.34 23.80 -10.92
C THR A 520 12.96 23.37 -9.58
N PRO A 521 12.40 23.78 -8.42
CA PRO A 521 12.84 23.30 -7.11
C PRO A 521 12.89 21.77 -7.03
N GLU A 522 11.89 21.10 -7.59
CA GLU A 522 11.84 19.64 -7.67
C GLU A 522 12.93 19.07 -8.60
N GLY A 523 13.20 19.74 -9.73
CA GLY A 523 14.31 19.41 -10.63
C GLY A 523 15.67 19.47 -9.93
N TRP A 524 15.92 20.51 -9.13
CA TRP A 524 17.13 20.63 -8.31
C TRP A 524 17.25 19.54 -7.25
N PHE A 525 16.13 19.19 -6.59
CA PHE A 525 16.09 18.07 -5.65
C PHE A 525 16.43 16.73 -6.33
N LYS A 526 15.81 16.46 -7.48
CA LYS A 526 16.07 15.28 -8.33
C LYS A 526 17.53 15.20 -8.78
N ALA A 527 18.10 16.31 -9.25
CA ALA A 527 19.49 16.39 -9.68
C ALA A 527 20.46 16.11 -8.52
N THR A 528 20.20 16.67 -7.34
CA THR A 528 21.00 16.42 -6.14
C THR A 528 20.96 14.93 -5.78
N TRP A 529 19.79 14.31 -5.82
CA TRP A 529 19.65 12.88 -5.52
C TRP A 529 20.36 11.99 -6.54
N LEU A 530 20.37 12.38 -7.81
CA LEU A 530 21.14 11.70 -8.87
C LEU A 530 22.65 11.75 -8.58
N LEU A 531 23.17 12.91 -8.16
CA LEU A 531 24.59 13.04 -7.78
C LEU A 531 24.93 12.15 -6.57
N VAL A 532 24.06 12.09 -5.56
CA VAL A 532 24.22 11.19 -4.40
C VAL A 532 24.18 9.72 -4.85
N LEU A 533 23.29 9.35 -5.77
CA LEU A 533 23.23 7.99 -6.34
C LEU A 533 24.54 7.61 -7.04
N LEU A 534 25.08 8.50 -7.88
CA LEU A 534 26.36 8.28 -8.56
C LEU A 534 27.51 8.12 -7.55
N LEU A 535 27.54 8.94 -6.50
CA LEU A 535 28.50 8.82 -5.41
C LEU A 535 28.41 7.45 -4.74
N PHE A 536 27.19 6.98 -4.39
CA PHE A 536 27.00 5.66 -3.79
C PHE A 536 27.46 4.52 -4.69
N ILE A 537 27.21 4.59 -6.00
CA ILE A 537 27.69 3.59 -6.95
C ILE A 537 29.22 3.52 -6.94
N ILE A 538 29.90 4.67 -6.96
CA ILE A 538 31.36 4.77 -6.88
C ILE A 538 31.87 4.19 -5.56
N LEU A 539 31.27 4.58 -4.43
CA LEU A 539 31.67 4.14 -3.10
C LEU A 539 31.44 2.64 -2.87
N ILE A 540 30.34 2.08 -3.37
CA ILE A 540 30.07 0.63 -3.31
C ILE A 540 31.12 -0.14 -4.12
N ARG A 541 31.47 0.35 -5.31
CA ARG A 541 32.52 -0.26 -6.14
C ARG A 541 33.88 -0.19 -5.42
N ARG A 542 34.23 0.96 -4.84
CA ARG A 542 35.45 1.13 -4.04
C ARG A 542 35.45 0.20 -2.83
N HIS A 543 34.38 0.16 -2.05
CA HIS A 543 34.24 -0.71 -0.87
C HIS A 543 34.39 -2.20 -1.20
N ALA A 544 33.92 -2.63 -2.39
CA ALA A 544 34.07 -4.00 -2.83
C ALA A 544 35.51 -4.40 -3.17
N GLN A 545 36.36 -3.43 -3.49
CA GLN A 545 37.79 -3.62 -3.76
C GLN A 545 38.63 -3.42 -2.49
N GLU A 546 38.39 -2.31 -1.79
CA GLU A 546 39.06 -1.92 -0.55
C GLU A 546 38.03 -1.42 0.47
N PRO A 547 37.87 -2.10 1.61
CA PRO A 547 36.89 -1.72 2.63
C PRO A 547 37.03 -0.25 3.07
N LEU A 548 35.90 0.45 3.12
CA LEU A 548 35.82 1.82 3.65
C LEU A 548 35.89 1.78 5.17
N SER A 549 36.74 2.62 5.77
CA SER A 549 36.96 2.68 7.23
C SER A 549 35.69 3.01 8.03
N ILE A 550 34.78 3.80 7.43
CA ILE A 550 33.49 4.13 8.05
C ILE A 550 32.53 2.93 8.13
N VAL A 551 32.72 1.91 7.29
CA VAL A 551 31.85 0.73 7.26
C VAL A 551 32.38 -0.30 8.27
N PRO A 552 31.62 -0.65 9.32
CA PRO A 552 32.10 -1.56 10.35
C PRO A 552 32.49 -2.93 9.78
N ALA A 553 33.52 -3.53 10.38
CA ALA A 553 33.99 -4.86 10.00
C ALA A 553 32.93 -5.95 10.26
N THR A 554 32.15 -5.80 11.33
CA THR A 554 31.17 -6.81 11.75
C THR A 554 29.77 -6.53 11.20
N TRP A 555 29.01 -7.59 10.93
CA TRP A 555 27.63 -7.45 10.43
C TRP A 555 26.68 -6.80 11.44
N LEU A 556 26.98 -6.92 12.74
CA LEU A 556 26.25 -6.21 13.78
C LEU A 556 26.42 -4.70 13.60
N GLY A 557 27.68 -4.22 13.52
CA GLY A 557 27.98 -2.81 13.32
C GLY A 557 27.40 -2.27 12.01
N ARG A 558 27.48 -3.04 10.92
CA ARG A 558 26.86 -2.65 9.63
C ARG A 558 25.36 -2.44 9.75
N GLY A 559 24.65 -3.37 10.40
CA GLY A 559 23.21 -3.25 10.58
C GLY A 559 22.80 -2.11 11.52
N GLN A 560 23.57 -1.86 12.60
CA GLN A 560 23.38 -0.70 13.46
C GLN A 560 23.58 0.62 12.70
N LEU A 561 24.64 0.72 11.89
CA LEU A 561 24.91 1.90 11.07
C LEU A 561 23.78 2.17 10.08
N ILE A 562 23.35 1.15 9.33
CA ILE A 562 22.25 1.29 8.36
C ILE A 562 20.95 1.71 9.07
N PHE A 563 20.64 1.11 10.22
CA PHE A 563 19.46 1.48 11.00
C PHE A 563 19.49 2.95 11.42
N LEU A 564 20.62 3.43 11.95
CA LEU A 564 20.75 4.80 12.45
C LEU A 564 20.71 5.84 11.32
N VAL A 565 21.41 5.59 10.21
CA VAL A 565 21.38 6.49 9.05
C VAL A 565 19.96 6.60 8.51
N LEU A 566 19.29 5.45 8.31
CA LEU A 566 17.93 5.43 7.78
C LEU A 566 16.92 6.08 8.74
N LEU A 567 17.02 5.79 10.05
CA LEU A 567 16.16 6.37 11.08
C LEU A 567 16.23 7.90 11.07
N TRP A 568 17.43 8.46 11.20
CA TRP A 568 17.58 9.91 11.36
C TRP A 568 17.37 10.67 10.06
N LEU A 569 17.73 10.10 8.91
CA LEU A 569 17.41 10.69 7.60
C LEU A 569 15.90 10.91 7.45
N MET A 570 15.11 9.90 7.81
CA MET A 570 13.66 9.97 7.68
C MET A 570 12.99 10.80 8.77
N VAL A 571 13.50 10.77 10.01
CA VAL A 571 12.99 11.63 11.10
C VAL A 571 13.23 13.10 10.80
N VAL A 572 14.43 13.47 10.36
CA VAL A 572 14.77 14.85 9.99
C VAL A 572 13.93 15.28 8.78
N GLY A 573 13.88 14.46 7.72
CA GLY A 573 13.08 14.79 6.55
C GLY A 573 11.58 14.89 6.83
N ASN A 574 11.03 14.08 7.74
CA ASN A 574 9.64 14.24 8.19
C ASN A 574 9.44 15.54 8.97
N PHE A 575 10.39 15.93 9.82
CA PHE A 575 10.34 17.18 10.56
C PHE A 575 10.42 18.39 9.62
N GLU A 576 11.29 18.36 8.59
CA GLU A 576 11.38 19.41 7.56
C GLU A 576 10.07 19.61 6.79
N ARG A 577 9.30 18.54 6.59
CA ARG A 577 7.94 18.60 6.03
C ARG A 577 6.99 19.34 6.97
N ALA A 578 7.01 18.98 8.26
CA ALA A 578 6.11 19.57 9.25
C ALA A 578 6.48 21.02 9.62
N LEU A 579 7.73 21.42 9.43
CA LEU A 579 8.26 22.73 9.84
C LEU A 579 7.59 23.90 9.11
N VAL A 580 7.19 23.71 7.85
CA VAL A 580 6.65 24.79 7.01
C VAL A 580 5.17 25.14 7.29
N ASP A 581 4.40 24.25 7.93
CA ASP A 581 3.04 24.49 8.44
C ASP A 581 2.91 23.97 9.89
N TRP A 582 3.77 24.47 10.79
CA TRP A 582 3.80 23.99 12.17
C TRP A 582 2.55 24.40 12.97
N ARG A 583 1.91 23.43 13.64
CA ARG A 583 0.78 23.65 14.56
C ARG A 583 1.00 22.93 15.89
N PRO A 584 0.52 23.45 17.04
CA PRO A 584 0.72 22.80 18.34
C PRO A 584 0.26 21.32 18.40
N GLN A 585 -0.79 20.95 17.65
CA GLN A 585 -1.29 19.58 17.57
C GLN A 585 -0.31 18.61 16.89
N ARG A 586 0.61 19.12 16.06
CA ARG A 586 1.69 18.33 15.45
C ARG A 586 2.73 17.88 16.47
N LEU A 587 2.83 18.53 17.63
CA LEU A 587 3.75 18.11 18.70
C LEU A 587 3.51 16.66 19.09
N LEU A 588 2.25 16.20 19.20
CA LEU A 588 1.93 14.80 19.48
C LEU A 588 2.50 13.83 18.43
N THR A 589 2.65 14.28 17.17
CA THR A 589 3.19 13.45 16.09
C THR A 589 4.71 13.55 16.06
N GLU A 590 5.23 14.77 15.88
CA GLU A 590 6.65 15.01 15.62
C GLU A 590 7.54 14.81 16.86
N TRP A 591 7.07 15.25 18.04
CA TRP A 591 7.81 15.05 19.29
C TRP A 591 7.84 13.58 19.68
N VAL A 592 6.72 12.86 19.56
CA VAL A 592 6.65 11.43 19.90
C VAL A 592 7.52 10.61 18.95
N ILE A 593 7.51 10.92 17.65
CA ILE A 593 8.43 10.32 16.67
C ILE A 593 9.89 10.55 17.09
N THR A 594 10.24 11.78 17.45
CA THR A 594 11.61 12.14 17.87
C THR A 594 12.05 11.42 19.15
N VAL A 595 11.20 11.40 20.18
CA VAL A 595 11.47 10.69 21.44
C VAL A 595 11.62 9.19 21.19
N ASN A 596 10.74 8.60 20.38
CA ASN A 596 10.84 7.20 20.01
C ASN A 596 12.13 6.90 19.23
N ALA A 597 12.60 7.82 18.37
CA ALA A 597 13.85 7.70 17.63
C ALA A 597 15.09 7.76 18.55
N ILE A 598 15.07 8.63 19.57
CA ILE A 598 16.12 8.69 20.61
C ILE A 598 16.18 7.36 21.37
N LEU A 599 15.03 6.85 21.82
CA LEU A 599 14.95 5.56 22.52
C LEU A 599 15.38 4.40 21.62
N ALA A 600 14.97 4.40 20.35
CA ALA A 600 15.38 3.39 19.38
C ALA A 600 16.90 3.43 19.14
N THR A 601 17.50 4.62 19.08
CA THR A 601 18.95 4.83 18.99
C THR A 601 19.68 4.22 20.18
N MET A 602 19.22 4.50 21.41
CA MET A 602 19.79 3.89 22.61
C MET A 602 19.69 2.36 22.57
N LEU A 603 18.52 1.82 22.22
CA LEU A 603 18.27 0.38 22.23
C LEU A 603 19.06 -0.36 21.13
N VAL A 604 19.16 0.20 19.92
CA VAL A 604 19.88 -0.44 18.81
C VAL A 604 21.39 -0.49 19.07
N LEU A 605 21.93 0.49 19.81
CA LEU A 605 23.35 0.54 20.16
C LEU A 605 23.72 -0.34 21.36
N THR A 606 22.82 -0.51 22.33
CA THR A 606 23.15 -1.14 23.62
C THR A 606 22.64 -2.57 23.79
N VAL A 607 21.55 -2.94 23.11
CA VAL A 607 20.90 -4.25 23.32
C VAL A 607 21.50 -5.37 22.46
N PRO A 608 21.75 -5.21 21.15
CA PRO A 608 22.34 -6.26 20.33
C PRO A 608 23.78 -6.59 20.79
N ARG A 609 24.08 -7.89 20.98
CA ARG A 609 25.43 -8.35 21.32
C ARG A 609 25.92 -9.41 20.35
N GLU A 610 27.21 -9.38 20.00
CA GLU A 610 27.79 -10.34 19.06
C GLU A 610 27.69 -11.79 19.56
N ARG A 611 27.92 -12.01 20.86
CA ARG A 611 27.97 -13.34 21.50
C ARG A 611 26.60 -13.97 21.77
N THR A 612 25.48 -13.27 21.56
CA THR A 612 24.15 -13.82 21.83
C THR A 612 23.83 -14.93 20.83
N THR A 613 23.51 -16.12 21.34
CA THR A 613 23.04 -17.26 20.56
C THR A 613 21.62 -17.62 20.94
N VAL A 614 20.88 -18.22 19.99
CA VAL A 614 19.54 -18.76 20.22
C VAL A 614 19.58 -20.28 20.20
N SER A 615 18.82 -20.92 21.10
CA SER A 615 18.62 -22.38 21.07
C SER A 615 17.67 -22.74 19.94
N ILE A 616 18.13 -23.57 19.00
CA ILE A 616 17.38 -23.98 17.82
C ILE A 616 16.87 -25.39 18.03
N GLN A 617 15.55 -25.55 17.97
CA GLN A 617 14.85 -26.83 18.00
C GLN A 617 14.02 -26.95 16.71
N PRO A 618 14.60 -27.50 15.62
CA PRO A 618 13.91 -27.64 14.36
C PRO A 618 12.66 -28.52 14.51
N ILE A 619 11.56 -28.10 13.90
CA ILE A 619 10.34 -28.92 13.84
C ILE A 619 10.29 -29.74 12.55
N PRO A 620 9.71 -30.96 12.57
CA PRO A 620 9.67 -31.82 11.40
C PRO A 620 8.79 -31.26 10.27
N SER A 621 7.73 -30.52 10.60
CA SER A 621 6.84 -29.93 9.60
C SER A 621 6.09 -28.71 10.12
N PHE A 622 5.95 -27.70 9.26
CA PHE A 622 5.14 -26.50 9.52
C PHE A 622 3.66 -26.67 9.10
N ALA A 623 3.29 -27.79 8.45
CA ALA A 623 1.94 -27.99 7.94
C ALA A 623 0.83 -28.00 9.02
N PRO A 624 1.02 -28.65 10.19
CA PRO A 624 0.03 -28.61 11.26
C PRO A 624 -0.17 -27.19 11.81
N VAL A 625 0.93 -26.46 12.02
CA VAL A 625 0.91 -25.07 12.49
C VAL A 625 0.17 -24.19 11.50
N TYR A 626 0.49 -24.32 10.21
CA TYR A 626 -0.17 -23.59 9.13
C TYR A 626 -1.69 -23.82 9.11
N ARG A 627 -2.16 -25.07 9.23
CA ARG A 627 -3.59 -25.39 9.27
C ARG A 627 -4.29 -24.80 10.51
N GLN A 628 -3.65 -24.91 11.68
CA GLN A 628 -4.20 -24.37 12.93
C GLN A 628 -4.28 -22.83 12.91
N LEU A 629 -3.33 -22.15 12.24
CA LEU A 629 -3.35 -20.69 12.15
C LEU A 629 -4.58 -20.16 11.43
N TRP A 630 -5.08 -20.84 10.41
CA TRP A 630 -6.33 -20.44 9.75
C TRP A 630 -7.55 -20.50 10.66
N LEU A 631 -7.64 -21.54 11.50
CA LEU A 631 -8.67 -21.60 12.53
C LEU A 631 -8.51 -20.44 13.54
N ARG A 632 -7.27 -20.13 13.93
CA ARG A 632 -6.99 -18.99 14.81
C ARG A 632 -7.38 -17.65 14.17
N VAL A 633 -7.14 -17.45 12.87
CA VAL A 633 -7.62 -16.26 12.14
C VAL A 633 -9.13 -16.12 12.30
N ALA A 634 -9.89 -17.18 11.98
CA ALA A 634 -11.34 -17.18 12.04
C ALA A 634 -11.87 -16.91 13.46
N LEU A 635 -11.27 -17.56 14.47
CA LEU A 635 -11.64 -17.33 15.87
C LEU A 635 -11.29 -15.91 16.32
N THR A 636 -10.10 -15.41 16.00
CA THR A 636 -9.67 -14.07 16.43
C THR A 636 -10.56 -12.99 15.84
N VAL A 637 -10.84 -13.00 14.53
CA VAL A 637 -11.72 -11.98 13.92
C VAL A 637 -13.14 -12.03 14.48
N THR A 638 -13.67 -13.23 14.71
CA THR A 638 -15.03 -13.38 15.24
C THR A 638 -15.12 -12.87 16.67
N ILE A 639 -14.21 -13.32 17.54
CA ILE A 639 -14.20 -12.93 18.95
C ILE A 639 -13.89 -11.45 19.11
N SER A 640 -12.87 -10.93 18.40
CA SER A 640 -12.45 -9.53 18.55
C SER A 640 -13.50 -8.56 18.01
N SER A 641 -14.06 -8.82 16.82
CA SER A 641 -15.06 -7.91 16.22
C SER A 641 -16.34 -7.82 17.06
N VAL A 642 -16.80 -8.94 17.62
CA VAL A 642 -17.97 -8.96 18.52
C VAL A 642 -17.63 -8.26 19.84
N CYS A 643 -16.47 -8.54 20.44
CA CYS A 643 -16.05 -7.90 21.68
C CYS A 643 -15.93 -6.37 21.53
N PHE A 644 -15.25 -5.90 20.47
CA PHE A 644 -15.08 -4.47 20.21
C PHE A 644 -16.41 -3.78 19.91
N LEU A 645 -17.30 -4.43 19.16
CA LEU A 645 -18.66 -3.92 18.93
C LEU A 645 -19.44 -3.76 20.23
N LEU A 646 -19.53 -4.82 21.03
CA LEU A 646 -20.33 -4.82 22.27
C LEU A 646 -19.80 -3.79 23.27
N THR A 647 -18.49 -3.79 23.51
CA THR A 647 -17.86 -2.86 24.45
C THR A 647 -17.99 -1.41 23.99
N ASN A 648 -17.82 -1.13 22.69
CA ASN A 648 -18.04 0.21 22.16
C ASN A 648 -19.49 0.66 22.35
N ARG A 649 -20.47 -0.20 22.05
CA ARG A 649 -21.90 0.15 22.21
C ARG A 649 -22.32 0.34 23.65
N LEU A 650 -21.76 -0.43 24.59
CA LEU A 650 -21.99 -0.25 26.02
C LEU A 650 -21.58 1.16 26.49
N ILE A 651 -20.52 1.73 25.91
CA ILE A 651 -19.98 3.05 26.26
C ILE A 651 -20.70 4.16 25.50
N TYR A 652 -20.85 4.00 24.18
CA TYR A 652 -21.33 5.07 23.30
C TYR A 652 -22.85 5.22 23.27
N GLN A 653 -23.60 4.15 23.53
CA GLN A 653 -25.07 4.15 23.58
C GLN A 653 -25.68 4.97 22.45
N TYR A 654 -25.26 4.68 21.21
CA TYR A 654 -25.60 5.50 20.04
C TYR A 654 -27.11 5.77 19.97
N PRO A 655 -27.52 7.03 19.74
CA PRO A 655 -28.93 7.38 19.69
C PRO A 655 -29.62 6.69 18.51
N ALA A 656 -30.87 6.27 18.71
CA ALA A 656 -31.64 5.52 17.71
C ALA A 656 -31.83 6.28 16.37
N ASN A 657 -31.79 7.61 16.41
CA ASN A 657 -32.06 8.51 15.28
C ASN A 657 -30.86 9.43 14.95
N GLU A 658 -29.62 8.94 15.05
CA GLU A 658 -28.45 9.75 14.67
C GLU A 658 -28.48 10.09 13.18
N LYS A 659 -28.78 11.36 12.84
CA LYS A 659 -28.73 11.83 11.45
C LYS A 659 -27.28 11.77 10.95
N PRO A 660 -27.02 11.22 9.75
CA PRO A 660 -25.68 11.24 9.18
C PRO A 660 -25.17 12.67 8.99
N ASN A 661 -24.12 13.03 9.72
CA ASN A 661 -23.29 14.20 9.41
C ASN A 661 -22.36 13.84 8.23
N LYS A 662 -21.77 14.85 7.57
CA LYS A 662 -20.69 14.70 6.58
C LYS A 662 -19.54 13.79 7.04
N SER A 663 -19.29 13.65 8.35
CA SER A 663 -18.27 12.77 8.92
C SER A 663 -18.74 11.33 9.20
N MET A 664 -20.04 11.05 9.06
CA MET A 664 -20.61 9.71 9.27
C MET A 664 -20.74 8.98 7.93
N HIS A 665 -20.19 7.77 7.93
CA HIS A 665 -20.21 6.86 6.80
C HIS A 665 -21.07 5.64 7.14
N LEU A 666 -21.86 5.19 6.16
CA LEU A 666 -22.76 4.05 6.29
C LEU A 666 -22.49 3.03 5.20
N ARG A 667 -22.18 1.78 5.58
CA ARG A 667 -22.04 0.68 4.62
C ARG A 667 -23.40 0.09 4.23
N PHE A 668 -24.30 0.03 5.19
CA PHE A 668 -25.62 -0.57 5.09
C PHE A 668 -26.71 0.38 5.58
N GLY A 669 -27.94 0.12 5.15
CA GLY A 669 -29.13 0.92 5.47
C GLY A 669 -29.56 1.83 4.31
N PRO A 670 -30.69 2.54 4.47
CA PRO A 670 -31.25 3.40 3.42
C PRO A 670 -30.30 4.53 2.98
N GLU A 671 -29.55 5.10 3.92
CA GLU A 671 -28.59 6.19 3.68
C GLU A 671 -27.14 5.67 3.52
N ALA A 672 -26.95 4.43 3.08
CA ALA A 672 -25.61 3.89 2.81
C ALA A 672 -24.86 4.76 1.76
N ASP A 673 -23.55 4.94 1.93
CA ASP A 673 -22.75 5.86 1.10
C ASP A 673 -22.79 5.50 -0.39
N TRP A 674 -22.82 4.22 -0.74
CA TRP A 674 -22.95 3.78 -2.13
C TRP A 674 -24.31 4.14 -2.75
N ARG A 675 -25.35 4.37 -1.93
CA ARG A 675 -26.68 4.84 -2.37
C ARG A 675 -26.73 6.36 -2.41
N ALA A 676 -26.35 7.01 -1.31
CA ALA A 676 -26.52 8.45 -1.11
C ALA A 676 -25.39 9.30 -1.71
N LYS A 677 -24.20 8.73 -1.88
CA LYS A 677 -22.99 9.42 -2.35
C LYS A 677 -22.22 8.60 -3.40
N PRO A 678 -22.85 8.05 -4.46
CA PRO A 678 -22.15 7.31 -5.50
C PRO A 678 -21.21 8.23 -6.31
N ASN A 679 -20.23 7.60 -6.97
CA ASN A 679 -19.49 8.24 -8.06
C ASN A 679 -20.34 8.21 -9.34
N LEU A 680 -20.45 9.35 -10.00
CA LEU A 680 -21.26 9.54 -11.19
C LEU A 680 -20.39 10.06 -12.34
N LYS A 681 -20.66 9.62 -13.57
CA LYS A 681 -19.90 9.97 -14.78
C LYS A 681 -19.71 11.48 -14.99
N ASN A 682 -20.75 12.24 -14.68
CA ASN A 682 -20.83 13.69 -14.93
C ASN A 682 -20.71 14.53 -13.65
N ALA A 683 -20.15 13.98 -12.58
CA ALA A 683 -19.96 14.69 -11.31
C ALA A 683 -18.49 14.72 -10.89
N LYS A 684 -18.18 15.51 -9.85
CA LYS A 684 -16.87 15.40 -9.18
C LYS A 684 -16.76 14.04 -8.50
N HIS A 685 -15.59 13.40 -8.63
CA HIS A 685 -15.22 12.18 -7.93
C HIS A 685 -15.32 12.41 -6.41
N LYS A 686 -15.87 11.44 -5.67
CA LYS A 686 -16.04 11.50 -4.22
C LYS A 686 -15.01 10.67 -3.44
#